data_AF-A0A9P8I622-F1
#
_entry.id   AF-A0A9P8I622-F1
#
_cell.length_a   1.000
_cell.length_b   1.000
_cell.length_c   1.000
_cell.angle_alpha   90.00
_cell.angle_beta   90.00
_cell.angle_gamma   90.00
#
_symmetry.space_group_name_H-M   'P 1'
#
loop_
_entity.id
_entity.type
_entity.pdbx_description
1 polymer ?
#
loop_
_entity_poly.entity_id
_entity_poly.type
_entity_poly.pdbx_seq_one_letter_code
_entity_poly.pdbx_strand_id
1 'polypeptide(L)'
;MDPLSIAAAATSIIFTIVKSGKHFATIYGCYKEAQHSLFMLQTECTVLAAALSQIQAHFSGSVSNRIERLPQTVMEALEMSLLGCTMTLSILTEEIERLVQGIELSETLKRKDKAKYVWKEDVMLSLVQQLRGQSMALGLLLKAMDNASVDRILAIVESGRKYFDTIENDTASIRETHRSKRFPTSISELSTKETESLYDLLEGDPLDSSDLTPMGEPWEALGDQPTQKFRQRKPISRKPVMSKSTTPPPHSPGIYKSQPSPLPERSKLASFVQTTTSRTPPPVSGPPNLTPWALNTPQKLQNSLDTLIRSGRVPAVAVAIVSPKGADIFVRGVRKQGNNTLTTQNDLFGISPISGTMTVTVLARLIDRGLLSWTNTLDEVLPEYRELIHPGHQHTTLEMFGAHLSGISEDIVTAEDGQLWSYLYDTSISGHEGRRTTLLSYLRKPPDNSPGPTSYEWHSVNLMLIAMVIETVAGSTWETVTKAELFDPLEMYHTGFGQADHIRNSSSANPTQPWPHQPQAGGPPSPSNPAARGTSNPPALWPCDGIYSSLPDLCTFLRFYLYGPSDASFQSFLSPASWKSLTRPVQGTSITLGQLIQCTRNWAKGSATTTGGQGCGFAASLWVAPEIGKAFVCITNVEGEVGTAVADEAAILCTRF
;
A
#
# COMPACT_ATOMS: atom_id res chain seq x y z
N MET A 1 37.61 5.47 10.63
CA MET A 1 36.68 5.74 11.74
C MET A 1 36.66 4.58 12.70
N ASP A 2 36.54 4.83 14.00
CA ASP A 2 36.44 3.75 14.98
C ASP A 2 35.00 3.22 15.08
N PRO A 3 34.80 1.89 15.20
CA PRO A 3 33.49 1.25 15.33
C PRO A 3 32.63 1.78 16.48
N LEU A 4 33.28 2.18 17.59
CA LEU A 4 32.60 2.64 18.80
C LEU A 4 31.93 4.00 18.57
N SER A 5 32.57 4.91 17.83
CA SER A 5 31.96 6.21 17.46
C SER A 5 30.70 6.04 16.61
N ILE A 6 30.64 5.04 15.73
CA ILE A 6 29.45 4.75 14.91
C ILE A 6 28.31 4.22 15.79
N ALA A 7 28.60 3.28 16.68
CA ALA A 7 27.61 2.77 17.64
C ALA A 7 27.10 3.88 18.57
N ALA A 8 27.98 4.74 19.05
CA ALA A 8 27.63 5.89 19.90
C ALA A 8 26.76 6.90 19.15
N ALA A 9 27.10 7.21 17.90
CA ALA A 9 26.29 8.10 17.05
C ALA A 9 24.90 7.51 16.78
N ALA A 10 24.80 6.22 16.45
CA ALA A 10 23.51 5.56 16.27
C ALA A 10 22.64 5.64 17.54
N THR A 11 23.25 5.40 18.72
CA THR A 11 22.57 5.49 20.02
C THR A 11 22.05 6.91 20.30
N SER A 12 22.89 7.92 20.05
CA SER A 12 22.56 9.35 20.16
C SER A 12 21.36 9.74 19.28
N ILE A 13 21.36 9.25 18.03
CA ILE A 13 20.27 9.53 17.09
C ILE A 13 18.97 8.86 17.51
N ILE A 14 19.01 7.60 17.97
CA ILE A 14 17.84 6.89 18.52
C ILE A 14 17.26 7.66 19.71
N PHE A 15 18.11 8.14 20.61
CA PHE A 15 17.68 8.95 21.75
C PHE A 15 16.96 10.22 21.32
N THR A 16 17.49 10.92 20.31
CA THR A 16 16.86 12.11 19.72
C THR A 16 15.47 11.77 19.17
N ILE A 17 15.33 10.65 18.45
CA ILE A 17 14.05 10.19 17.90
C ILE A 17 13.03 9.92 19.01
N VAL A 18 13.42 9.21 20.07
CA VAL A 18 12.54 8.94 21.23
C VAL A 18 12.09 10.23 21.90
N LYS A 19 13.01 11.20 22.07
CA LYS A 19 12.69 12.52 22.63
C LYS A 19 11.66 13.26 21.78
N SER A 20 11.84 13.30 20.45
CA SER A 20 10.87 13.91 19.53
C SER A 20 9.51 13.18 19.56
N GLY A 21 9.53 11.85 19.69
CA GLY A 21 8.36 10.99 19.82
C GLY A 21 7.39 11.41 20.94
N LYS A 22 7.93 11.72 22.12
CA LYS A 22 7.14 12.18 23.28
C LYS A 22 6.38 13.48 22.98
N HIS A 23 6.94 14.36 22.18
CA HIS A 23 6.33 15.63 21.81
C HIS A 23 5.28 15.51 20.69
N PHE A 24 5.39 14.51 19.80
CA PHE A 24 4.37 14.25 18.78
C PHE A 24 2.99 13.99 19.40
N ALA A 25 2.94 13.23 20.50
CA ALA A 25 1.70 12.97 21.25
C ALA A 25 1.03 14.28 21.73
N THR A 26 1.82 15.23 22.22
CA THR A 26 1.32 16.54 22.68
C THR A 26 0.79 17.39 21.52
N ILE A 27 1.44 17.38 20.36
CA ILE A 27 1.06 18.19 19.19
C ILE A 27 -0.21 17.62 18.51
N TYR A 28 -0.36 16.29 18.49
CA TYR A 28 -1.42 15.58 17.77
C TYR A 28 -2.85 16.01 18.15
N GLY A 29 -3.08 16.35 19.42
CA GLY A 29 -4.37 16.84 19.91
C GLY A 29 -4.68 18.30 19.56
N CYS A 30 -3.66 19.09 19.22
CA CYS A 30 -3.77 20.54 19.03
C CYS A 30 -3.83 20.95 17.55
N TYR A 31 -3.26 20.15 16.63
CA TYR A 31 -3.18 20.45 15.20
C TYR A 31 -3.94 19.43 14.34
N LYS A 32 -5.27 19.55 14.31
CA LYS A 32 -6.16 18.59 13.62
C LYS A 32 -5.91 18.44 12.11
N GLU A 33 -5.56 19.53 11.43
CA GLU A 33 -5.27 19.51 9.98
C GLU A 33 -3.87 18.94 9.66
N ALA A 34 -3.00 18.76 10.68
CA ALA A 34 -1.62 18.28 10.52
C ALA A 34 -1.45 16.79 10.86
N GLN A 35 -2.54 16.08 11.19
CA GLN A 35 -2.49 14.71 11.70
C GLN A 35 -1.80 13.75 10.72
N HIS A 36 -1.99 13.95 9.41
CA HIS A 36 -1.35 13.14 8.38
C HIS A 36 0.17 13.33 8.34
N SER A 37 0.64 14.59 8.28
CA SER A 37 2.08 14.90 8.33
C SER A 37 2.76 14.46 9.62
N LEU A 38 2.06 14.58 10.76
CA LEU A 38 2.55 14.10 12.06
C LEU A 38 2.69 12.57 12.07
N PHE A 39 1.69 11.86 11.54
CA PHE A 39 1.74 10.41 11.42
C PHE A 39 2.89 9.95 10.51
N MET A 40 3.10 10.63 9.37
CA MET A 40 4.22 10.33 8.48
C MET A 40 5.57 10.56 9.16
N LEU A 41 5.76 11.70 9.85
CA LEU A 41 6.97 11.98 10.63
C LEU A 41 7.24 10.91 11.69
N GLN A 42 6.22 10.51 12.44
CA GLN A 42 6.33 9.46 13.45
C GLN A 42 6.70 8.11 12.83
N THR A 43 6.07 7.74 11.72
CA THR A 43 6.35 6.48 11.00
C THR A 43 7.80 6.42 10.51
N GLU A 44 8.27 7.49 9.86
CA GLU A 44 9.66 7.54 9.36
C GLU A 44 10.67 7.52 10.50
N CYS A 45 10.39 8.21 11.61
CA CYS A 45 11.21 8.16 12.83
C CYS A 45 11.30 6.73 13.40
N THR A 46 10.20 5.97 13.43
CA THR A 46 10.20 4.58 13.90
C THR A 46 11.02 3.66 12.99
N VAL A 47 10.88 3.79 11.66
CA VAL A 47 11.69 3.03 10.69
C VAL A 47 13.17 3.35 10.84
N LEU A 48 13.49 4.65 10.96
CA LEU A 48 14.86 5.12 11.13
C LEU A 48 15.49 4.59 12.43
N ALA A 49 14.75 4.61 13.55
CA ALA A 49 15.20 4.06 14.82
C ALA A 49 15.48 2.55 14.74
N ALA A 50 14.66 1.79 14.02
CA ALA A 50 14.87 0.36 13.82
C ALA A 50 16.17 0.09 13.03
N ALA A 51 16.41 0.83 11.95
CA ALA A 51 17.65 0.72 11.18
C ALA A 51 18.89 1.09 12.03
N LEU A 52 18.82 2.19 12.78
CA LEU A 52 19.90 2.61 13.67
C LEU A 52 20.18 1.60 14.79
N SER A 53 19.15 0.94 15.31
CA SER A 53 19.31 -0.11 16.34
C SER A 53 20.06 -1.33 15.79
N GLN A 54 19.78 -1.73 14.55
CA GLN A 54 20.54 -2.78 13.86
C GLN A 54 22.00 -2.35 13.63
N ILE A 55 22.23 -1.11 13.17
CA ILE A 55 23.58 -0.57 13.00
C ILE A 55 24.31 -0.57 14.35
N GLN A 56 23.70 -0.08 15.42
CA GLN A 56 24.28 -0.12 16.76
C GLN A 56 24.66 -1.54 17.17
N ALA A 57 23.79 -2.53 16.94
CA ALA A 57 24.05 -3.94 17.26
C ALA A 57 25.25 -4.51 16.47
N HIS A 58 25.38 -4.14 15.18
CA HIS A 58 26.50 -4.51 14.32
C HIS A 58 27.85 -4.02 14.86
N PHE A 59 27.89 -2.81 15.43
CA PHE A 59 29.13 -2.16 15.88
C PHE A 59 29.40 -2.30 17.40
N SER A 60 28.41 -2.74 18.20
CA SER A 60 28.54 -2.94 19.67
C SER A 60 28.87 -4.39 20.08
N GLY A 61 28.73 -5.37 19.18
CA GLY A 61 28.99 -6.78 19.48
C GLY A 61 30.47 -7.19 19.42
N SER A 62 30.83 -8.32 20.05
CA SER A 62 32.19 -8.91 20.10
C SER A 62 32.74 -9.43 18.74
N VAL A 63 32.20 -8.97 17.61
CA VAL A 63 32.55 -9.42 16.24
C VAL A 63 33.56 -8.45 15.61
N SER A 64 34.70 -8.22 16.27
CA SER A 64 35.75 -7.31 15.78
C SER A 64 36.26 -7.68 14.37
N ASN A 65 36.22 -8.97 14.00
CA ASN A 65 36.80 -9.46 12.74
C ASN A 65 36.01 -9.13 11.46
N ARG A 66 34.73 -8.72 11.55
CA ARG A 66 33.93 -8.36 10.34
C ARG A 66 34.01 -6.88 10.02
N ILE A 67 34.08 -6.04 11.04
CA ILE A 67 34.13 -4.58 10.89
C ILE A 67 35.46 -4.15 10.25
N GLU A 68 36.56 -4.83 10.57
CA GLU A 68 37.88 -4.62 9.94
C GLU A 68 37.91 -4.96 8.44
N ARG A 69 36.90 -5.67 7.92
CA ARG A 69 36.80 -6.08 6.50
C ARG A 69 35.86 -5.20 5.68
N LEU A 70 35.18 -4.23 6.29
CA LEU A 70 34.29 -3.33 5.56
C LEU A 70 35.11 -2.38 4.67
N PRO A 71 34.75 -2.23 3.37
CA PRO A 71 35.35 -1.24 2.50
C PRO A 71 35.23 0.17 3.06
N GLN A 72 36.26 0.99 2.84
CA GLN A 72 36.27 2.38 3.30
C GLN A 72 35.09 3.20 2.75
N THR A 73 34.65 2.90 1.53
CA THR A 73 33.47 3.52 0.90
C THR A 73 32.17 3.30 1.67
N VAL A 74 31.99 2.13 2.28
CA VAL A 74 30.82 1.83 3.13
C VAL A 74 30.88 2.68 4.40
N MET A 75 32.06 2.77 5.00
CA MET A 75 32.27 3.53 6.23
C MET A 75 32.00 5.03 6.01
N GLU A 76 32.49 5.59 4.90
CA GLU A 76 32.24 6.98 4.50
C GLU A 76 30.75 7.25 4.24
N ALA A 77 30.08 6.36 3.51
CA ALA A 77 28.64 6.46 3.25
C ALA A 77 27.81 6.36 4.55
N LEU A 78 28.24 5.53 5.50
CA LEU A 78 27.62 5.40 6.81
C LEU A 78 27.79 6.66 7.66
N GLU A 79 28.99 7.26 7.68
CA GLU A 79 29.22 8.54 8.37
C GLU A 79 28.35 9.65 7.79
N MET A 80 28.30 9.77 6.46
CA MET A 80 27.48 10.78 5.78
C MET A 80 25.98 10.60 6.09
N SER A 81 25.50 9.36 6.12
CA SER A 81 24.11 9.05 6.44
C SER A 81 23.78 9.36 7.91
N LEU A 82 24.64 8.95 8.85
CA LEU A 82 24.45 9.25 10.27
C LEU A 82 24.48 10.76 10.55
N LEU A 83 25.41 11.49 9.91
CA LEU A 83 25.50 12.94 10.03
C LEU A 83 24.24 13.64 9.49
N GLY A 84 23.75 13.18 8.33
CA GLY A 84 22.51 13.68 7.74
C GLY A 84 21.28 13.41 8.60
N CYS A 85 21.20 12.23 9.23
CA CYS A 85 20.17 11.90 10.22
C CYS A 85 20.18 12.90 11.39
N THR A 86 21.35 13.10 12.01
CA THR A 86 21.49 14.04 13.13
C THR A 86 21.04 15.44 12.76
N MET A 87 21.45 15.94 11.59
CA MET A 87 21.12 17.29 11.17
C MET A 87 19.62 17.46 10.89
N THR A 88 19.01 16.51 10.19
CA THR A 88 17.57 16.49 9.90
C THR A 88 16.74 16.42 11.18
N LEU A 89 17.09 15.49 12.08
CA LEU A 89 16.39 15.34 13.37
C LEU A 89 16.60 16.53 14.30
N SER A 90 17.74 17.22 14.21
CA SER A 90 17.97 18.45 14.97
C SER A 90 17.05 19.59 14.52
N ILE A 91 16.75 19.70 13.23
CA ILE A 91 15.77 20.65 12.70
C ILE A 91 14.36 20.25 13.11
N LEU A 92 14.02 18.97 12.96
CA LEU A 92 12.71 18.44 13.35
C LEU A 92 12.43 18.68 14.85
N THR A 93 13.39 18.38 15.71
CA THR A 93 13.26 18.57 17.16
C THR A 93 13.03 20.03 17.50
N GLU A 94 13.76 20.96 16.87
CA GLU A 94 13.58 22.40 17.10
C GLU A 94 12.19 22.87 16.66
N GLU A 95 11.71 22.41 15.51
CA GLU A 95 10.37 22.75 15.02
C GLU A 95 9.27 22.16 15.91
N ILE A 96 9.45 20.95 16.43
CA ILE A 96 8.54 20.32 17.40
C ILE A 96 8.55 21.06 18.73
N GLU A 97 9.72 21.34 19.31
CA GLU A 97 9.87 22.05 20.58
C GLU A 97 9.26 23.46 20.49
N ARG A 98 9.47 24.15 19.37
CA ARG A 98 8.80 25.42 19.06
C ARG A 98 7.28 25.27 19.18
N LEU A 99 6.70 24.28 18.50
CA LEU A 99 5.24 24.07 18.49
C LEU A 99 4.69 23.74 19.89
N VAL A 100 5.37 22.90 20.65
CA VAL A 100 4.98 22.54 22.03
C VAL A 100 4.99 23.78 22.93
N GLN A 101 6.04 24.60 22.86
CA GLN A 101 6.11 25.85 23.62
C GLN A 101 4.94 26.80 23.27
N GLY A 102 4.54 26.84 22.00
CA GLY A 102 3.38 27.61 21.54
C GLY A 102 2.05 27.13 22.14
N ILE A 103 1.89 25.82 22.32
CA ILE A 103 0.70 25.21 22.96
C ILE A 103 0.63 25.63 24.43
N GLU A 104 1.74 25.53 25.17
CA GLU A 104 1.82 25.87 26.59
C GLU A 104 1.53 27.37 26.86
N LEU A 105 1.94 28.25 25.95
CA LEU A 105 1.78 29.70 26.09
C LEU A 105 0.47 30.26 25.49
N SER A 106 -0.37 29.42 24.88
CA SER A 106 -1.45 29.82 23.96
C SER A 106 -2.50 30.80 24.52
N GLU A 107 -2.70 30.85 25.85
CA GLU A 107 -3.60 31.78 26.54
C GLU A 107 -3.07 33.22 26.63
N THR A 108 -1.74 33.44 26.53
CA THR A 108 -1.10 34.74 26.82
C THR A 108 -0.44 35.42 25.62
N LEU A 109 -0.33 34.72 24.48
CA LEU A 109 0.40 35.21 23.30
C LEU A 109 -0.37 36.23 22.45
N LYS A 110 0.33 37.29 22.01
CA LYS A 110 -0.20 38.26 21.03
C LYS A 110 -0.31 37.62 19.64
N ARG A 111 -1.21 38.12 18.78
CA ARG A 111 -1.45 37.57 17.42
C ARG A 111 -0.19 37.43 16.55
N LYS A 112 0.76 38.35 16.65
CA LYS A 112 2.03 38.29 15.91
C LYS A 112 2.93 37.15 16.39
N ASP A 113 2.86 36.80 17.67
CA ASP A 113 3.63 35.71 18.24
C ASP A 113 2.97 34.35 17.98
N LYS A 114 1.64 34.29 17.86
CA LYS A 114 0.92 33.07 17.43
C LYS A 114 1.33 32.59 16.04
N ALA A 115 1.61 33.52 15.12
CA ALA A 115 2.13 33.18 13.79
C ALA A 115 3.45 32.40 13.85
N LYS A 116 4.30 32.67 14.85
CA LYS A 116 5.57 31.98 15.09
C LYS A 116 5.41 30.56 15.61
N TYR A 117 4.20 30.10 15.90
CA TYR A 117 3.89 28.76 16.40
C TYR A 117 2.94 28.01 15.48
N VAL A 118 2.72 28.50 14.25
CA VAL A 118 1.86 27.81 13.29
C VAL A 118 2.59 26.60 12.72
N TRP A 119 1.81 25.54 12.46
CA TRP A 119 2.24 24.36 11.73
C TRP A 119 2.64 24.73 10.30
N LYS A 120 3.87 24.39 9.90
CA LYS A 120 4.41 24.68 8.57
C LYS A 120 4.42 23.38 7.76
N GLU A 121 3.32 23.10 7.06
CA GLU A 121 3.12 21.84 6.34
C GLU A 121 4.30 21.52 5.41
N ASP A 122 4.71 22.47 4.57
CA ASP A 122 5.78 22.26 3.58
C ASP A 122 7.13 21.90 4.22
N VAL A 123 7.44 22.52 5.37
CA VAL A 123 8.68 22.22 6.12
C VAL A 123 8.62 20.82 6.71
N MET A 124 7.47 20.44 7.27
CA MET A 124 7.27 19.12 7.89
C MET A 124 7.30 18.00 6.84
N LEU A 125 6.67 18.20 5.68
CA LEU A 125 6.74 17.25 4.55
C LEU A 125 8.15 17.15 3.97
N SER A 126 8.88 18.26 3.87
CA SER A 126 10.29 18.24 3.47
C SER A 126 11.14 17.41 4.44
N LEU A 127 10.88 17.51 5.75
CA LEU A 127 11.59 16.70 6.76
C LEU A 127 11.20 15.21 6.66
N VAL A 128 9.94 14.88 6.38
CA VAL A 128 9.51 13.49 6.09
C VAL A 128 10.31 12.91 4.93
N GLN A 129 10.43 13.64 3.82
CA GLN A 129 11.16 13.18 2.64
C GLN A 129 12.65 12.96 2.93
N GLN A 130 13.28 13.86 3.69
CA GLN A 130 14.67 13.73 4.12
C GLN A 130 14.86 12.50 5.02
N LEU A 131 14.00 12.29 6.03
CA LEU A 131 14.06 11.12 6.91
C LEU A 131 13.86 9.81 6.13
N ARG A 132 12.94 9.79 5.16
CA ARG A 132 12.73 8.61 4.30
C ARG A 132 13.99 8.28 3.49
N GLY A 133 14.62 9.30 2.88
CA GLY A 133 15.88 9.12 2.16
C GLY A 133 17.00 8.55 3.04
N GLN A 134 17.08 9.01 4.29
CA GLN A 134 18.02 8.48 5.29
C GLN A 134 17.72 7.02 5.65
N SER A 135 16.46 6.67 5.90
CA SER A 135 16.05 5.29 6.19
C SER A 135 16.41 4.32 5.07
N MET A 136 16.21 4.74 3.81
CA MET A 136 16.58 3.94 2.63
C MET A 136 18.10 3.76 2.51
N ALA A 137 18.88 4.82 2.74
CA ALA A 137 20.34 4.76 2.73
C ALA A 137 20.91 3.84 3.82
N LEU A 138 20.42 3.96 5.05
CA LEU A 138 20.84 3.11 6.17
C LEU A 138 20.41 1.64 5.97
N GLY A 139 19.22 1.38 5.42
CA GLY A 139 18.78 0.03 5.08
C GLY A 139 19.67 -0.63 4.02
N LEU A 140 20.09 0.14 3.01
CA LEU A 140 21.02 -0.34 1.99
C LEU A 140 22.42 -0.61 2.56
N LEU A 141 22.91 0.24 3.46
CA LEU A 141 24.18 0.02 4.16
C LEU A 141 24.14 -1.19 5.08
N LEU A 142 23.02 -1.43 5.78
CA LEU A 142 22.81 -2.67 6.55
C LEU A 142 22.90 -3.90 5.65
N LYS A 143 22.19 -3.89 4.51
CA LYS A 143 22.27 -4.97 3.50
C LYS A 143 23.71 -5.16 3.00
N ALA A 144 24.46 -4.09 2.81
CA ALA A 144 25.87 -4.16 2.43
C ALA A 144 26.70 -4.82 3.55
N MET A 145 26.52 -4.42 4.82
CA MET A 145 27.26 -4.97 5.95
C MET A 145 26.97 -6.46 6.24
N ASP A 146 25.79 -6.95 5.86
CA ASP A 146 25.42 -8.37 5.99
C ASP A 146 26.04 -9.27 4.91
N ASN A 147 26.62 -8.70 3.86
CA ASN A 147 27.23 -9.46 2.78
C ASN A 147 28.69 -9.83 3.09
N ALA A 148 29.08 -11.07 2.72
CA ALA A 148 30.44 -11.58 2.95
C ALA A 148 31.43 -11.26 1.80
N SER A 149 30.95 -10.81 0.65
CA SER A 149 31.76 -10.55 -0.56
C SER A 149 31.96 -9.07 -0.79
N VAL A 150 33.22 -8.62 -0.84
CA VAL A 150 33.59 -7.20 -1.08
C VAL A 150 33.02 -6.66 -2.38
N ASP A 151 33.03 -7.46 -3.46
CA ASP A 151 32.49 -7.04 -4.76
C ASP A 151 30.97 -6.79 -4.69
N ARG A 152 30.25 -7.63 -3.93
CA ARG A 152 28.81 -7.43 -3.69
C ARG A 152 28.52 -6.23 -2.79
N ILE A 153 29.34 -6.03 -1.75
CA ILE A 153 29.26 -4.86 -0.88
C ILE A 153 29.38 -3.57 -1.72
N LEU A 154 30.38 -3.50 -2.58
CA LEU A 154 30.61 -2.33 -3.44
C LEU A 154 29.48 -2.14 -4.46
N ALA A 155 28.96 -3.22 -5.06
CA ALA A 155 27.82 -3.14 -5.97
C ALA A 155 26.54 -2.63 -5.29
N ILE A 156 26.28 -3.07 -4.04
CA ILE A 156 25.14 -2.58 -3.25
C ILE A 156 25.29 -1.08 -2.98
N VAL A 157 26.45 -0.64 -2.47
CA VAL A 157 26.72 0.79 -2.23
C VAL A 157 26.58 1.62 -3.52
N GLU A 158 27.08 1.10 -4.65
CA GLU A 158 26.97 1.76 -5.95
C GLU A 158 25.50 1.92 -6.39
N SER A 159 24.68 0.89 -6.20
CA SER A 159 23.24 0.95 -6.51
C SER A 159 22.50 2.02 -5.67
N GLY A 160 23.04 2.33 -4.50
CA GLY A 160 22.52 3.33 -3.57
C GLY A 160 23.06 4.74 -3.75
N ARG A 161 23.97 4.98 -4.71
CA ARG A 161 24.70 6.26 -4.86
C ARG A 161 23.77 7.48 -4.87
N LYS A 162 22.63 7.40 -5.56
CA LYS A 162 21.64 8.48 -5.62
C LYS A 162 21.12 8.90 -4.24
N TYR A 163 20.95 7.97 -3.30
CA TYR A 163 20.51 8.30 -1.93
C TYR A 163 21.60 9.06 -1.18
N PHE A 164 22.85 8.62 -1.29
CA PHE A 164 23.99 9.29 -0.64
C PHE A 164 24.22 10.70 -1.22
N ASP A 165 24.12 10.86 -2.54
CA ASP A 165 24.21 12.19 -3.20
C ASP A 165 23.08 13.12 -2.73
N THR A 166 21.87 12.58 -2.57
CA THR A 166 20.72 13.35 -2.06
C THR A 166 20.95 13.78 -0.62
N ILE A 167 21.42 12.87 0.24
CA ILE A 167 21.75 13.15 1.64
C ILE A 167 22.85 14.22 1.74
N GLU A 168 23.89 14.14 0.92
CA GLU A 168 24.96 15.13 0.88
C GLU A 168 24.43 16.52 0.51
N ASN A 169 23.62 16.60 -0.54
CA ASN A 169 22.99 17.85 -0.99
C ASN A 169 22.04 18.43 0.06
N ASP A 170 21.20 17.60 0.69
CA ASP A 170 20.28 18.02 1.74
C ASP A 170 21.05 18.54 2.97
N THR A 171 22.12 17.84 3.34
CA THR A 171 23.00 18.23 4.46
C THR A 171 23.69 19.57 4.18
N ALA A 172 24.18 19.79 2.96
CA ALA A 172 24.74 21.07 2.54
C ALA A 172 23.68 22.19 2.56
N SER A 173 22.49 21.93 2.04
CA SER A 173 21.36 22.85 2.03
C SER A 173 20.91 23.24 3.45
N ILE A 174 20.86 22.29 4.39
CA ILE A 174 20.53 22.54 5.79
C ILE A 174 21.56 23.48 6.43
N ARG A 175 22.86 23.26 6.21
CA ARG A 175 23.94 24.15 6.69
C ARG A 175 23.81 25.55 6.14
N GLU A 176 23.49 25.67 4.86
CA GLU A 176 23.35 26.96 4.20
C GLU A 176 22.09 27.72 4.65
N THR A 177 21.00 27.00 4.91
CA THR A 177 19.73 27.59 5.36
C THR A 177 19.76 27.97 6.83
N HIS A 178 20.51 27.23 7.66
CA HIS A 178 20.58 27.40 9.11
C HIS A 178 21.98 27.82 9.58
N ARG A 179 22.57 28.84 8.95
CA ARG A 179 23.96 29.31 9.22
C ARG A 179 24.24 29.71 10.68
N SER A 180 23.20 30.08 11.43
CA SER A 180 23.30 30.42 12.85
C SER A 180 23.41 29.22 13.78
N LYS A 181 23.09 28.01 13.30
CA LYS A 181 23.11 26.77 14.07
C LYS A 181 24.41 26.02 13.82
N ARG A 182 25.08 25.63 14.90
CA ARG A 182 26.31 24.82 14.80
C ARG A 182 25.92 23.34 14.67
N PHE A 183 26.03 22.82 13.45
CA PHE A 183 25.92 21.38 13.21
C PHE A 183 27.25 20.67 13.46
N PRO A 184 27.21 19.38 13.84
CA PRO A 184 28.42 18.57 13.90
C PRO A 184 29.11 18.50 12.53
N THR A 185 30.44 18.45 12.54
CA THR A 185 31.23 18.26 11.31
C THR A 185 31.66 16.81 11.08
N SER A 186 31.65 15.99 12.14
CA SER A 186 31.88 14.55 12.10
C SER A 186 31.06 13.88 13.20
N ILE A 187 30.76 12.59 13.05
CA ILE A 187 30.07 11.77 14.06
C ILE A 187 30.86 11.64 15.38
N SER A 188 32.17 11.86 15.35
CA SER A 188 33.03 11.89 16.55
C SER A 188 32.71 13.05 17.50
N GLU A 189 32.09 14.13 16.99
CA GLU A 189 31.58 15.23 17.83
C GLU A 189 30.28 14.85 18.58
N LEU A 190 29.63 13.73 18.22
CA LEU A 190 28.39 13.27 18.84
C LEU A 190 28.64 12.46 20.12
N SER A 191 29.75 11.72 20.20
CA SER A 191 30.05 10.83 21.34
C SER A 191 30.45 11.57 22.64
N THR A 192 30.74 12.86 22.54
CA THR A 192 31.29 13.67 23.65
C THR A 192 30.27 14.56 24.36
N LYS A 193 29.06 14.75 23.83
CA LYS A 193 28.07 15.70 24.39
C LYS A 193 26.84 15.07 25.05
N GLU A 194 26.52 13.81 24.76
CA GLU A 194 25.29 13.16 25.26
C GLU A 194 25.53 12.04 26.27
N THR A 195 26.78 11.60 26.43
CA THR A 195 27.17 10.61 27.45
C THR A 195 26.97 11.11 28.90
N GLU A 196 26.98 12.43 29.14
CA GLU A 196 26.60 13.01 30.44
C GLU A 196 25.08 13.04 30.65
N SER A 197 24.27 13.26 29.60
CA SER A 197 22.79 13.26 29.69
C SER A 197 22.20 11.85 29.81
N LEU A 198 22.95 10.82 29.42
CA LEU A 198 22.57 9.40 29.53
C LEU A 198 22.53 8.93 31.00
N TYR A 199 23.37 9.49 31.89
CA TYR A 199 23.37 9.12 33.30
C TYR A 199 22.20 9.72 34.09
N ASP A 200 21.74 10.92 33.74
CA ASP A 200 20.59 11.56 34.41
C ASP A 200 19.24 10.90 34.08
N LEU A 201 19.15 10.10 33.02
CA LEU A 201 17.91 9.41 32.61
C LEU A 201 17.86 7.93 33.04
N LEU A 202 18.99 7.33 33.40
CA LEU A 202 19.10 5.93 33.86
C LEU A 202 18.72 5.74 35.34
N GLU A 203 18.31 6.80 36.05
CA GLU A 203 17.57 6.69 37.32
C GLU A 203 16.07 6.38 37.13
N GLY A 204 15.59 6.28 35.88
CA GLY A 204 14.29 5.71 35.51
C GLY A 204 14.45 4.36 34.80
N ASP A 205 13.38 3.54 34.81
CA ASP A 205 13.36 2.18 34.25
C ASP A 205 13.97 2.08 32.83
N PRO A 206 14.54 0.92 32.44
CA PRO A 206 15.25 0.74 31.17
C PRO A 206 14.37 1.08 29.97
N LEU A 207 14.97 1.70 28.94
CA LEU A 207 14.33 2.02 27.66
C LEU A 207 13.58 0.80 27.08
N ASP A 208 12.26 0.85 27.13
CA ASP A 208 11.38 -0.16 26.54
C ASP A 208 10.96 0.28 25.13
N SER A 209 11.19 -0.59 24.15
CA SER A 209 10.74 -0.43 22.75
C SER A 209 9.23 -0.24 22.60
N SER A 210 8.44 -0.50 23.65
CA SER A 210 7.01 -0.24 23.71
C SER A 210 6.65 1.25 23.61
N ASP A 211 7.54 2.17 24.02
CA ASP A 211 7.34 3.63 23.93
C ASP A 211 7.39 4.17 22.48
N LEU A 212 7.89 3.38 21.54
CA LEU A 212 7.98 3.70 20.11
C LEU A 212 6.93 2.96 19.26
N THR A 213 5.98 2.28 19.89
CA THR A 213 4.88 1.64 19.16
C THR A 213 4.12 2.67 18.33
N PRO A 214 3.89 2.42 17.01
CA PRO A 214 2.84 3.13 16.30
C PRO A 214 1.55 2.90 17.11
N MET A 215 0.87 3.96 17.53
CA MET A 215 -0.33 3.83 18.38
C MET A 215 -1.33 2.87 17.72
N GLY A 216 -1.35 1.65 18.22
CA GLY A 216 -2.08 0.51 17.66
C GLY A 216 -3.05 -0.03 18.69
N GLU A 217 -4.06 0.76 19.05
CA GLU A 217 -5.39 0.33 19.52
C GLU A 217 -6.38 1.51 19.39
N PRO A 218 -7.70 1.25 19.21
CA PRO A 218 -8.69 2.28 18.86
C PRO A 218 -9.07 3.15 20.07
N TRP A 219 -8.86 4.46 19.98
CA TRP A 219 -9.26 5.41 21.03
C TRP A 219 -10.74 5.79 20.90
N GLU A 220 -11.58 5.12 21.69
CA GLU A 220 -12.75 5.78 22.30
C GLU A 220 -12.30 6.41 23.63
N ALA A 221 -12.99 7.48 24.04
CA ALA A 221 -12.82 8.23 25.30
C ALA A 221 -11.64 9.22 25.37
N LEU A 222 -11.90 10.46 24.95
CA LEU A 222 -11.73 11.66 25.78
C LEU A 222 -12.29 12.88 25.03
N GLY A 223 -13.59 13.10 25.23
CA GLY A 223 -14.27 14.31 24.82
C GLY A 223 -15.43 14.56 25.77
N ASP A 224 -15.17 15.29 26.86
CA ASP A 224 -16.15 16.24 27.43
C ASP A 224 -15.46 17.19 28.43
N GLN A 225 -15.08 18.36 27.91
CA GLN A 225 -15.33 19.76 28.36
C GLN A 225 -15.10 20.20 29.85
N PRO A 226 -15.00 21.54 30.10
CA PRO A 226 -14.21 22.11 31.20
C PRO A 226 -15.00 22.62 32.44
N THR A 227 -14.24 22.85 33.51
CA THR A 227 -14.49 23.71 34.71
C THR A 227 -15.40 23.25 35.87
N GLN A 228 -14.81 23.42 37.06
CA GLN A 228 -15.37 23.83 38.37
C GLN A 228 -15.93 22.81 39.38
N LYS A 229 -15.27 22.86 40.56
CA LYS A 229 -15.76 22.69 41.94
C LYS A 229 -16.13 21.27 42.41
N PHE A 230 -15.19 20.63 43.13
CA PHE A 230 -15.53 19.60 44.11
C PHE A 230 -15.47 20.15 45.55
N ARG A 231 -16.64 20.21 46.18
CA ARG A 231 -16.84 20.32 47.63
C ARG A 231 -17.15 18.90 48.15
N GLN A 232 -16.51 18.56 49.27
CA GLN A 232 -16.52 17.27 49.98
C GLN A 232 -17.89 16.60 50.17
N ARG A 233 -17.93 15.25 50.20
CA ARG A 233 -18.63 14.44 51.22
C ARG A 233 -18.21 12.95 51.22
N LYS A 234 -18.47 12.31 52.36
CA LYS A 234 -17.87 11.15 53.06
C LYS A 234 -18.20 9.72 52.52
N PRO A 235 -17.48 8.67 52.99
CA PRO A 235 -17.50 7.31 52.44
C PRO A 235 -18.45 6.35 53.19
N ILE A 236 -18.92 5.27 52.53
CA ILE A 236 -19.60 4.13 53.20
C ILE A 236 -19.20 2.77 52.58
N SER A 237 -18.53 1.97 53.41
CA SER A 237 -18.62 0.52 53.68
C SER A 237 -18.58 -0.55 52.56
N ARG A 238 -17.52 -1.37 52.62
CA ARG A 238 -17.37 -2.74 52.07
C ARG A 238 -18.32 -3.76 52.71
N LYS A 239 -18.66 -4.85 52.01
CA LYS A 239 -18.62 -6.25 52.52
C LYS A 239 -18.51 -7.30 51.38
N PRO A 240 -17.98 -8.52 51.64
CA PRO A 240 -17.44 -9.46 50.64
C PRO A 240 -18.25 -10.78 50.52
N VAL A 241 -18.04 -11.57 49.44
CA VAL A 241 -18.47 -12.98 49.37
C VAL A 241 -17.44 -13.87 48.66
N MET A 242 -17.35 -15.10 49.18
CA MET A 242 -16.31 -16.12 49.12
C MET A 242 -16.25 -16.97 47.83
N SER A 243 -15.10 -17.63 47.71
CA SER A 243 -14.71 -18.71 46.80
C SER A 243 -15.47 -20.02 47.00
N LYS A 244 -15.64 -20.79 45.91
CA LYS A 244 -15.67 -22.27 45.93
C LYS A 244 -15.01 -22.85 44.67
N SER A 245 -14.12 -23.80 44.91
CA SER A 245 -13.43 -24.68 43.97
C SER A 245 -14.34 -25.83 43.53
N THR A 246 -14.22 -26.30 42.28
CA THR A 246 -14.37 -27.71 41.87
C THR A 246 -13.70 -27.96 40.51
N THR A 247 -13.14 -29.16 40.37
CA THR A 247 -12.20 -29.72 39.38
C THR A 247 -12.72 -29.89 37.93
N PRO A 248 -11.83 -30.03 36.92
CA PRO A 248 -12.20 -30.15 35.50
C PRO A 248 -12.37 -31.61 35.02
N PRO A 249 -13.26 -31.89 34.04
CA PRO A 249 -13.27 -33.14 33.27
C PRO A 249 -12.66 -32.98 31.85
N PRO A 250 -12.40 -34.10 31.13
CA PRO A 250 -11.12 -34.31 30.43
C PRO A 250 -11.09 -33.99 28.93
N HIS A 251 -9.88 -33.85 28.42
CA HIS A 251 -9.51 -33.74 27.01
C HIS A 251 -10.14 -34.82 26.12
N SER A 252 -10.66 -34.41 24.96
CA SER A 252 -10.96 -35.28 23.82
C SER A 252 -10.25 -34.74 22.57
N PRO A 253 -9.37 -35.52 21.91
CA PRO A 253 -8.72 -35.12 20.66
C PRO A 253 -9.63 -35.44 19.46
N GLY A 254 -10.31 -34.44 18.94
CA GLY A 254 -11.09 -34.52 17.70
C GLY A 254 -10.28 -34.04 16.50
N ILE A 255 -9.60 -34.97 15.84
CA ILE A 255 -8.84 -34.77 14.60
C ILE A 255 -9.83 -34.58 13.44
N TYR A 256 -9.97 -33.37 12.90
CA TYR A 256 -10.44 -33.17 11.53
C TYR A 256 -9.25 -33.37 10.58
N LYS A 257 -9.01 -34.62 10.19
CA LYS A 257 -8.30 -34.92 8.94
C LYS A 257 -9.37 -35.07 7.86
N SER A 258 -9.77 -33.97 7.22
CA SER A 258 -10.31 -34.07 5.87
C SER A 258 -9.11 -34.22 4.93
N GLN A 259 -8.99 -35.38 4.27
CA GLN A 259 -8.08 -35.50 3.13
C GLN A 259 -8.59 -34.55 2.04
N PRO A 260 -7.72 -33.73 1.41
CA PRO A 260 -8.12 -32.95 0.25
C PRO A 260 -8.59 -33.92 -0.85
N SER A 261 -9.73 -33.60 -1.45
CA SER A 261 -10.22 -34.35 -2.60
C SER A 261 -9.24 -34.15 -3.76
N PRO A 262 -8.87 -35.21 -4.51
CA PRO A 262 -8.00 -35.04 -5.67
C PRO A 262 -8.65 -34.09 -6.68
N LEU A 263 -7.84 -33.20 -7.26
CA LEU A 263 -8.29 -32.27 -8.31
C LEU A 263 -8.99 -33.05 -9.44
N PRO A 264 -10.07 -32.51 -10.03
CA PRO A 264 -10.73 -33.15 -11.17
C PRO A 264 -9.76 -33.39 -12.34
N GLU A 265 -9.94 -34.46 -13.12
CA GLU A 265 -9.13 -34.72 -14.31
C GLU A 265 -9.12 -33.51 -15.29
N ARG A 266 -7.93 -33.11 -15.75
CA ARG A 266 -7.68 -31.98 -16.67
C ARG A 266 -8.56 -31.99 -17.94
N SER A 267 -9.01 -33.18 -18.40
CA SER A 267 -9.87 -33.36 -19.56
C SER A 267 -11.31 -32.84 -19.36
N LYS A 268 -11.86 -32.93 -18.14
CA LYS A 268 -13.17 -32.35 -17.82
C LYS A 268 -13.09 -30.82 -17.81
N LEU A 269 -12.00 -30.26 -17.28
CA LEU A 269 -11.75 -28.83 -17.14
C LEU A 269 -11.68 -28.07 -18.48
N ALA A 270 -10.96 -28.60 -19.49
CA ALA A 270 -10.84 -27.97 -20.80
C ALA A 270 -12.16 -27.93 -21.61
N SER A 271 -13.02 -28.93 -21.43
CA SER A 271 -14.32 -28.99 -22.12
C SER A 271 -15.27 -27.87 -21.67
N PHE A 272 -15.13 -27.37 -20.44
CA PHE A 272 -16.01 -26.33 -19.88
C PHE A 272 -15.78 -24.95 -20.51
N VAL A 273 -14.51 -24.54 -20.74
CA VAL A 273 -14.15 -23.26 -21.37
C VAL A 273 -14.60 -23.22 -22.84
N GLN A 274 -14.60 -24.36 -23.52
CA GLN A 274 -15.10 -24.47 -24.90
C GLN A 274 -16.63 -24.30 -24.99
N THR A 275 -17.40 -24.77 -24.01
CA THR A 275 -18.87 -24.59 -23.99
C THR A 275 -19.29 -23.12 -23.83
N THR A 276 -18.59 -22.31 -23.04
CA THR A 276 -18.93 -20.89 -22.81
C THR A 276 -18.49 -19.97 -23.96
N THR A 277 -17.39 -20.29 -24.65
CA THR A 277 -16.87 -19.50 -25.78
C THR A 277 -17.66 -19.66 -27.09
N SER A 278 -18.56 -20.64 -27.18
CA SER A 278 -19.36 -20.93 -28.39
C SER A 278 -20.60 -20.04 -28.58
N ARG A 279 -20.93 -19.16 -27.64
CA ARG A 279 -22.03 -18.20 -27.81
C ARG A 279 -21.55 -17.00 -28.61
N THR A 280 -21.98 -16.92 -29.87
CA THR A 280 -21.92 -15.65 -30.63
C THR A 280 -22.66 -14.57 -29.84
N PRO A 281 -22.05 -13.40 -29.60
CA PRO A 281 -22.73 -12.32 -28.91
C PRO A 281 -24.00 -11.95 -29.70
N PRO A 282 -25.13 -11.70 -29.03
CA PRO A 282 -26.28 -11.12 -29.71
C PRO A 282 -25.85 -9.79 -30.36
N PRO A 283 -26.48 -9.37 -31.48
CA PRO A 283 -26.22 -8.05 -32.04
C PRO A 283 -26.40 -7.02 -30.93
N VAL A 284 -25.40 -6.15 -30.77
CA VAL A 284 -25.27 -5.14 -29.72
C VAL A 284 -26.61 -4.42 -29.52
N SER A 285 -27.39 -4.88 -28.54
CA SER A 285 -28.38 -4.04 -27.89
C SER A 285 -27.56 -2.98 -27.15
N GLY A 286 -27.95 -1.72 -27.30
CA GLY A 286 -27.33 -0.63 -26.54
C GLY A 286 -27.25 -0.95 -25.04
N PRO A 287 -26.40 -0.25 -24.28
CA PRO A 287 -26.19 -0.52 -22.86
C PRO A 287 -27.54 -0.65 -22.15
N PRO A 288 -27.64 -1.46 -21.08
CA PRO A 288 -28.83 -1.43 -20.24
C PRO A 288 -29.15 0.03 -19.95
N ASN A 289 -30.36 0.46 -20.32
CA ASN A 289 -30.80 1.84 -20.13
C ASN A 289 -30.82 2.12 -18.63
N LEU A 290 -29.67 2.52 -18.08
CA LEU A 290 -29.58 3.19 -16.81
C LEU A 290 -30.26 4.54 -17.03
N THR A 291 -31.54 4.62 -16.69
CA THR A 291 -32.30 5.87 -16.76
C THR A 291 -31.56 6.94 -15.95
N PRO A 292 -31.23 8.11 -16.54
CA PRO A 292 -30.70 9.22 -15.78
C PRO A 292 -31.74 9.63 -14.73
N TRP A 293 -31.45 9.37 -13.46
CA TRP A 293 -32.32 9.74 -12.35
C TRP A 293 -32.15 11.24 -12.04
N ALA A 294 -33.19 11.82 -11.45
CA ALA A 294 -33.36 13.26 -11.29
C ALA A 294 -32.25 13.90 -10.41
N LEU A 295 -31.55 14.86 -11.03
CA LEU A 295 -30.44 15.64 -10.51
C LEU A 295 -30.83 16.53 -9.30
N ASN A 296 -30.62 16.06 -8.07
CA ASN A 296 -30.49 17.00 -6.92
C ASN A 296 -29.16 16.86 -6.15
N THR A 297 -28.43 15.77 -6.34
CA THR A 297 -27.04 15.53 -5.92
C THR A 297 -25.93 16.09 -6.87
N PRO A 298 -26.13 16.25 -8.21
CA PRO A 298 -25.02 16.41 -9.18
C PRO A 298 -24.18 17.68 -9.16
N GLN A 299 -24.73 18.87 -8.90
CA GLN A 299 -23.98 20.11 -9.22
C GLN A 299 -22.83 20.36 -8.24
N LYS A 300 -23.02 20.07 -6.95
CA LYS A 300 -21.98 20.31 -5.93
C LYS A 300 -20.79 19.38 -6.14
N LEU A 301 -21.02 18.09 -6.38
CA LEU A 301 -19.95 17.14 -6.67
C LEU A 301 -19.22 17.53 -7.97
N GLN A 302 -19.97 17.86 -9.03
CA GLN A 302 -19.40 18.36 -10.28
C GLN A 302 -18.50 19.60 -10.06
N ASN A 303 -18.95 20.59 -9.30
CA ASN A 303 -18.17 21.79 -8.98
C ASN A 303 -16.90 21.47 -8.17
N SER A 304 -16.97 20.48 -7.27
CA SER A 304 -15.81 20.01 -6.51
C SER A 304 -14.80 19.30 -7.42
N LEU A 305 -15.26 18.43 -8.33
CA LEU A 305 -14.40 17.79 -9.33
C LEU A 305 -13.79 18.81 -10.30
N ASP A 306 -14.54 19.84 -10.71
CA ASP A 306 -14.00 20.94 -11.50
C ASP A 306 -12.88 21.69 -10.76
N THR A 307 -12.93 21.72 -9.42
CA THR A 307 -11.88 22.32 -8.59
C THR A 307 -10.64 21.43 -8.56
N LEU A 308 -10.80 20.10 -8.55
CA LEU A 308 -9.67 19.17 -8.71
C LEU A 308 -8.98 19.36 -10.05
N ILE A 309 -9.74 19.47 -11.15
CA ILE A 309 -9.17 19.73 -12.49
C ILE A 309 -8.47 21.11 -12.52
N ARG A 310 -9.09 22.15 -11.96
CA ARG A 310 -8.50 23.50 -11.90
C ARG A 310 -7.23 23.57 -11.05
N SER A 311 -6.99 22.61 -10.16
CA SER A 311 -5.73 22.53 -9.42
C SER A 311 -4.52 22.22 -10.32
N GLY A 312 -4.74 21.72 -11.54
CA GLY A 312 -3.69 21.37 -12.49
C GLY A 312 -2.92 20.09 -12.15
N ARG A 313 -3.27 19.42 -11.04
CA ARG A 313 -2.63 18.18 -10.58
C ARG A 313 -2.94 16.99 -11.49
N VAL A 314 -4.15 16.94 -12.05
CA VAL A 314 -4.59 15.87 -12.96
C VAL A 314 -5.34 16.42 -14.18
N PRO A 315 -5.14 15.85 -15.38
CA PRO A 315 -5.88 16.25 -16.57
C PRO A 315 -7.33 15.76 -16.55
N ALA A 316 -7.59 14.60 -15.95
CA ALA A 316 -8.93 14.03 -15.82
C ALA A 316 -9.15 13.35 -14.46
N VAL A 317 -10.42 13.40 -14.01
CA VAL A 317 -10.94 12.65 -12.87
C VAL A 317 -12.29 12.05 -13.26
N ALA A 318 -12.46 10.76 -12.99
CA ALA A 318 -13.69 10.02 -13.19
C ALA A 318 -14.14 9.40 -11.87
N VAL A 319 -15.43 9.51 -11.58
CA VAL A 319 -16.03 9.07 -10.32
C VAL A 319 -17.31 8.32 -10.61
N ALA A 320 -17.54 7.21 -9.92
CA ALA A 320 -18.83 6.57 -9.87
C ALA A 320 -19.28 6.29 -8.43
N ILE A 321 -20.56 6.53 -8.12
CA ILE A 321 -21.19 6.20 -6.83
C ILE A 321 -22.30 5.20 -7.10
N VAL A 322 -22.19 4.00 -6.55
CA VAL A 322 -23.18 2.91 -6.65
C VAL A 322 -24.01 2.86 -5.37
N SER A 323 -25.32 2.70 -5.52
CA SER A 323 -26.29 2.62 -4.43
C SER A 323 -27.46 1.69 -4.81
N PRO A 324 -28.44 1.44 -3.90
CA PRO A 324 -29.59 0.59 -4.23
C PRO A 324 -30.47 1.18 -5.34
N LYS A 325 -30.33 2.49 -5.59
CA LYS A 325 -31.10 3.24 -6.59
C LYS A 325 -30.45 3.21 -7.98
N GLY A 326 -29.24 2.69 -8.12
CA GLY A 326 -28.46 2.71 -9.35
C GLY A 326 -27.06 3.31 -9.13
N ALA A 327 -26.46 3.78 -10.22
CA ALA A 327 -25.12 4.36 -10.23
C ALA A 327 -25.09 5.77 -10.81
N ASP A 328 -24.23 6.60 -10.23
CA ASP A 328 -24.06 8.01 -10.56
C ASP A 328 -22.64 8.22 -11.06
N ILE A 329 -22.47 8.61 -12.32
CA ILE A 329 -21.14 8.75 -12.93
C ILE A 329 -20.86 10.22 -13.23
N PHE A 330 -19.69 10.67 -12.81
CA PHE A 330 -19.19 12.03 -13.02
C PHE A 330 -17.79 11.97 -13.60
N VAL A 331 -17.60 12.59 -14.77
CA VAL A 331 -16.30 12.68 -15.42
C VAL A 331 -15.96 14.13 -15.69
N ARG A 332 -14.70 14.50 -15.45
CA ARG A 332 -14.17 15.84 -15.65
C ARG A 332 -12.79 15.81 -16.27
N GLY A 333 -12.48 16.88 -16.99
CA GLY A 333 -11.17 17.10 -17.59
C GLY A 333 -11.04 16.56 -19.01
N VAL A 334 -9.80 16.37 -19.44
CA VAL A 334 -9.42 16.04 -20.81
C VAL A 334 -8.66 14.74 -20.87
N ARG A 335 -8.82 14.01 -21.97
CA ARG A 335 -8.15 12.71 -22.18
C ARG A 335 -6.64 12.84 -22.15
N LYS A 336 -6.10 13.99 -22.55
CA LYS A 336 -4.67 14.23 -22.63
C LYS A 336 -4.32 15.68 -22.30
N GLN A 337 -3.32 15.87 -21.45
CA GLN A 337 -2.78 17.19 -21.13
C GLN A 337 -2.33 17.92 -22.41
N GLY A 338 -2.70 19.20 -22.52
CA GLY A 338 -2.42 20.02 -23.71
C GLY A 338 -3.34 19.76 -24.90
N ASN A 339 -4.39 18.95 -24.73
CA ASN A 339 -5.44 18.72 -25.72
C ASN A 339 -6.82 19.03 -25.12
N ASN A 340 -7.77 19.46 -25.96
CA ASN A 340 -9.12 19.85 -25.51
C ASN A 340 -10.18 18.72 -25.62
N THR A 341 -9.78 17.51 -25.98
CA THR A 341 -10.70 16.37 -26.09
C THR A 341 -11.15 15.96 -24.69
N LEU A 342 -12.43 16.15 -24.41
CA LEU A 342 -13.02 15.86 -23.11
C LEU A 342 -13.02 14.37 -22.83
N THR A 343 -12.78 14.04 -21.56
CA THR A 343 -12.94 12.69 -21.04
C THR A 343 -14.42 12.38 -20.85
N THR A 344 -14.83 11.14 -21.14
CA THR A 344 -16.22 10.69 -21.06
C THR A 344 -16.40 9.48 -20.15
N GLN A 345 -17.64 9.18 -19.75
CA GLN A 345 -17.95 7.99 -18.95
C GLN A 345 -17.70 6.66 -19.68
N ASN A 346 -17.69 6.67 -21.02
CA ASN A 346 -17.46 5.49 -21.85
C ASN A 346 -15.98 5.30 -22.20
N ASP A 347 -15.12 6.19 -21.69
CA ASP A 347 -13.69 6.08 -21.85
C ASP A 347 -13.16 4.91 -21.00
N LEU A 348 -12.06 4.33 -21.46
CA LEU A 348 -11.41 3.19 -20.83
C LEU A 348 -10.24 3.69 -19.99
N PHE A 349 -10.28 3.40 -18.69
CA PHE A 349 -9.23 3.79 -17.74
C PHE A 349 -8.49 2.56 -17.26
N GLY A 350 -7.19 2.70 -16.99
CA GLY A 350 -6.47 1.72 -16.17
C GLY A 350 -7.03 1.73 -14.74
N ILE A 351 -7.25 0.55 -14.17
CA ILE A 351 -7.98 0.41 -12.90
C ILE A 351 -7.12 -0.15 -11.76
N SER A 352 -5.79 -0.11 -11.87
CA SER A 352 -4.90 -0.62 -10.81
C SER A 352 -5.19 0.04 -9.45
N PRO A 353 -5.29 -0.72 -8.34
CA PRO A 353 -5.03 -2.16 -8.17
C PRO A 353 -6.29 -3.07 -8.30
N ILE A 354 -7.43 -2.54 -8.76
CA ILE A 354 -8.71 -3.29 -8.89
C ILE A 354 -8.55 -4.51 -9.80
N SER A 355 -7.57 -4.50 -10.71
CA SER A 355 -7.21 -5.67 -11.53
C SER A 355 -6.89 -6.91 -10.67
N GLY A 356 -6.18 -6.74 -9.55
CA GLY A 356 -5.90 -7.81 -8.60
C GLY A 356 -7.16 -8.34 -7.90
N THR A 357 -8.05 -7.44 -7.50
CA THR A 357 -9.38 -7.79 -6.97
C THR A 357 -10.18 -8.64 -7.96
N MET A 358 -10.14 -8.29 -9.26
CA MET A 358 -10.79 -9.08 -10.31
C MET A 358 -10.13 -10.45 -10.49
N THR A 359 -8.80 -10.53 -10.48
CA THR A 359 -8.03 -11.78 -10.56
C THR A 359 -8.42 -12.75 -9.44
N VAL A 360 -8.48 -12.29 -8.18
CA VAL A 360 -8.85 -13.15 -7.05
C VAL A 360 -10.35 -13.48 -7.05
N THR A 361 -11.20 -12.62 -7.59
CA THR A 361 -12.62 -12.94 -7.84
C THR A 361 -12.77 -14.12 -8.81
N VAL A 362 -11.96 -14.17 -9.88
CA VAL A 362 -11.93 -15.31 -10.80
C VAL A 362 -11.47 -16.59 -10.09
N LEU A 363 -10.44 -16.51 -9.23
CA LEU A 363 -10.04 -17.65 -8.41
C LEU A 363 -11.20 -18.14 -7.51
N ALA A 364 -11.91 -17.22 -6.86
CA ALA A 364 -13.06 -17.54 -6.02
C ALA A 364 -14.17 -18.23 -6.82
N ARG A 365 -14.39 -17.82 -8.08
CA ARG A 365 -15.33 -18.49 -9.00
C ARG A 365 -14.93 -19.94 -9.29
N LEU A 366 -13.65 -20.21 -9.52
CA LEU A 366 -13.17 -21.58 -9.75
C LEU A 366 -13.28 -22.44 -8.48
N ILE A 367 -13.03 -21.86 -7.30
CA ILE A 367 -13.22 -22.52 -6.00
C ILE A 367 -14.71 -22.83 -5.76
N ASP A 368 -15.61 -21.89 -6.05
CA ASP A 368 -17.06 -22.07 -5.89
C ASP A 368 -17.61 -23.18 -6.79
N ARG A 369 -16.97 -23.41 -7.94
CA ARG A 369 -17.27 -24.51 -8.86
C ARG A 369 -16.64 -25.85 -8.44
N GLY A 370 -15.93 -25.89 -7.31
CA GLY A 370 -15.30 -27.08 -6.77
C GLY A 370 -14.05 -27.54 -7.52
N LEU A 371 -13.42 -26.64 -8.29
CA LEU A 371 -12.19 -26.97 -9.03
C LEU A 371 -10.93 -26.78 -8.19
N LEU A 372 -11.02 -25.97 -7.15
CA LEU A 372 -9.95 -25.57 -6.25
C LEU A 372 -10.50 -25.38 -4.83
N SER A 373 -9.60 -25.26 -3.87
CA SER A 373 -9.86 -24.85 -2.49
C SER A 373 -8.88 -23.74 -2.10
N TRP A 374 -9.33 -22.79 -1.27
CA TRP A 374 -8.46 -21.78 -0.66
C TRP A 374 -7.28 -22.38 0.11
N THR A 375 -7.47 -23.59 0.66
CA THR A 375 -6.44 -24.31 1.41
C THR A 375 -5.49 -25.11 0.53
N ASN A 376 -5.69 -25.14 -0.79
CA ASN A 376 -4.75 -25.86 -1.65
C ASN A 376 -3.37 -25.24 -1.57
N THR A 377 -2.34 -26.09 -1.51
CA THR A 377 -0.94 -25.67 -1.56
C THR A 377 -0.43 -25.70 -2.99
N LEU A 378 0.73 -25.07 -3.24
CA LEU A 378 1.35 -25.06 -4.56
C LEU A 378 1.63 -26.47 -5.10
N ASP A 379 2.10 -27.38 -4.26
CA ASP A 379 2.40 -28.77 -4.66
C ASP A 379 1.17 -29.50 -5.19
N GLU A 380 -0.02 -29.14 -4.70
CA GLU A 380 -1.28 -29.75 -5.13
C GLU A 380 -1.74 -29.20 -6.49
N VAL A 381 -1.59 -27.88 -6.72
CA VAL A 381 -2.12 -27.22 -7.92
C VAL A 381 -1.11 -27.07 -9.06
N LEU A 382 0.18 -27.17 -8.74
CA LEU A 382 1.32 -27.04 -9.65
C LEU A 382 2.30 -28.22 -9.48
N PRO A 383 1.83 -29.49 -9.53
CA PRO A 383 2.64 -30.66 -9.22
C PRO A 383 3.87 -30.82 -10.11
N GLU A 384 3.84 -30.34 -11.35
CA GLU A 384 4.98 -30.35 -12.28
C GLU A 384 6.14 -29.45 -11.83
N TYR A 385 5.89 -28.50 -10.93
CA TYR A 385 6.90 -27.57 -10.39
C TYR A 385 7.35 -27.93 -8.99
N ARG A 386 6.80 -29.00 -8.37
CA ARG A 386 7.08 -29.39 -6.99
C ARG A 386 8.57 -29.47 -6.66
N GLU A 387 9.37 -30.11 -7.50
CA GLU A 387 10.82 -30.27 -7.29
C GLU A 387 11.61 -28.96 -7.48
N LEU A 388 10.99 -27.94 -8.07
CA LEU A 388 11.57 -26.63 -8.30
C LEU A 388 11.17 -25.61 -7.23
N ILE A 389 10.14 -25.90 -6.43
CA ILE A 389 9.65 -25.01 -5.38
C ILE A 389 10.44 -25.28 -4.10
N HIS A 390 10.94 -24.22 -3.49
CA HIS A 390 11.67 -24.30 -2.23
C HIS A 390 10.77 -24.85 -1.13
N PRO A 391 11.26 -25.77 -0.26
CA PRO A 391 10.45 -26.38 0.79
C PRO A 391 9.74 -25.38 1.73
N GLY A 392 10.30 -24.18 1.89
CA GLY A 392 9.69 -23.10 2.67
C GLY A 392 8.32 -22.63 2.18
N HIS A 393 7.97 -22.90 0.91
CA HIS A 393 6.66 -22.57 0.34
C HIS A 393 5.66 -23.74 0.38
N GLN A 394 6.05 -24.93 0.85
CA GLN A 394 5.21 -26.15 0.80
C GLN A 394 3.87 -26.01 1.53
N HIS A 395 3.80 -25.14 2.54
CA HIS A 395 2.59 -24.88 3.32
C HIS A 395 1.88 -23.59 2.93
N THR A 396 2.40 -22.85 1.94
CA THR A 396 1.75 -21.63 1.47
C THR A 396 0.53 -21.98 0.63
N THR A 397 -0.63 -21.48 1.04
CA THR A 397 -1.92 -21.80 0.42
C THR A 397 -2.37 -20.73 -0.59
N LEU A 398 -3.36 -21.06 -1.43
CA LEU A 398 -4.00 -20.09 -2.32
C LEU A 398 -4.64 -18.92 -1.56
N GLU A 399 -5.15 -19.15 -0.34
CA GLU A 399 -5.62 -18.11 0.57
C GLU A 399 -4.49 -17.12 0.90
N MET A 400 -3.30 -17.64 1.23
CA MET A 400 -2.15 -16.81 1.56
C MET A 400 -1.68 -15.99 0.36
N PHE A 401 -1.57 -16.60 -0.83
CA PHE A 401 -1.24 -15.83 -2.04
C PHE A 401 -2.32 -14.79 -2.37
N GLY A 402 -3.59 -15.19 -2.34
CA GLY A 402 -4.73 -14.32 -2.60
C GLY A 402 -4.92 -13.18 -1.58
N ALA A 403 -4.21 -13.20 -0.45
CA ALA A 403 -4.24 -12.15 0.58
C ALA A 403 -2.87 -11.50 0.83
N HIS A 404 -1.87 -11.76 0.00
CA HIS A 404 -0.50 -11.25 0.18
C HIS A 404 0.17 -11.67 1.50
N LEU A 405 -0.12 -12.88 1.97
CA LEU A 405 0.40 -13.50 3.19
C LEU A 405 1.38 -14.65 2.88
N SER A 406 1.98 -14.64 1.69
CA SER A 406 2.83 -15.74 1.21
C SER A 406 4.24 -15.73 1.78
N GLY A 407 4.63 -14.63 2.45
CA GLY A 407 5.98 -14.42 2.95
C GLY A 407 6.97 -13.93 1.91
N ILE A 408 6.55 -13.69 0.66
CA ILE A 408 7.37 -13.05 -0.38
C ILE A 408 7.40 -11.54 -0.12
N SER A 409 8.60 -10.96 0.09
CA SER A 409 8.82 -9.52 0.31
C SER A 409 9.64 -8.82 -0.77
N GLU A 410 10.11 -9.56 -1.77
CA GLU A 410 10.84 -9.01 -2.93
C GLU A 410 9.86 -8.71 -4.08
N ASP A 411 9.76 -7.45 -4.51
CA ASP A 411 9.00 -7.09 -5.71
C ASP A 411 9.82 -7.36 -6.98
N ILE A 412 9.14 -7.51 -8.12
CA ILE A 412 9.76 -7.62 -9.46
C ILE A 412 10.57 -6.35 -9.78
N VAL A 413 10.28 -5.26 -9.08
CA VAL A 413 10.98 -3.97 -9.17
C VAL A 413 12.33 -3.98 -8.42
N THR A 414 12.52 -4.87 -7.44
CA THR A 414 13.76 -4.90 -6.62
C THR A 414 14.75 -5.99 -7.02
N ALA A 415 14.38 -6.92 -7.91
CA ALA A 415 15.33 -7.87 -8.47
C ALA A 415 16.30 -7.13 -9.41
N GLU A 416 17.59 -7.36 -9.21
CA GLU A 416 18.77 -6.73 -9.83
C GLU A 416 18.85 -6.76 -11.39
N ASP A 417 17.79 -7.13 -12.11
CA ASP A 417 17.84 -7.51 -13.50
C ASP A 417 16.93 -6.67 -14.41
N GLY A 418 17.49 -5.62 -15.01
CA GLY A 418 16.96 -5.06 -16.26
C GLY A 418 16.76 -6.12 -17.36
N GLN A 419 17.39 -7.29 -17.22
CA GLN A 419 17.19 -8.47 -18.07
C GLN A 419 15.79 -9.08 -17.93
N LEU A 420 15.24 -9.22 -16.72
CA LEU A 420 13.90 -9.80 -16.51
C LEU A 420 12.84 -8.86 -17.09
N TRP A 421 12.92 -7.56 -16.82
CA TRP A 421 12.02 -6.59 -17.43
C TRP A 421 12.15 -6.56 -18.95
N SER A 422 13.37 -6.59 -19.49
CA SER A 422 13.59 -6.66 -20.94
C SER A 422 12.94 -7.91 -21.54
N TYR A 423 13.09 -9.07 -20.88
CA TYR A 423 12.47 -10.34 -21.25
C TYR A 423 10.93 -10.28 -21.21
N LEU A 424 10.35 -9.75 -20.12
CA LEU A 424 8.90 -9.64 -19.98
C LEU A 424 8.29 -8.68 -21.01
N TYR A 425 9.03 -7.64 -21.42
CA TYR A 425 8.63 -6.72 -22.49
C TYR A 425 8.91 -7.24 -23.91
N ASP A 426 9.50 -8.43 -24.07
CA ASP A 426 9.64 -9.07 -25.38
C ASP A 426 8.26 -9.59 -25.83
N THR A 427 7.76 -9.06 -26.95
CA THR A 427 6.42 -9.40 -27.48
C THR A 427 6.30 -10.85 -27.96
N SER A 428 7.41 -11.58 -28.10
CA SER A 428 7.40 -13.02 -28.40
C SER A 428 7.10 -13.89 -27.16
N ILE A 429 7.25 -13.32 -25.96
CA ILE A 429 6.96 -14.00 -24.70
C ILE A 429 5.48 -13.85 -24.37
N SER A 430 4.79 -14.98 -24.22
CA SER A 430 3.39 -14.98 -23.79
C SER A 430 3.27 -14.57 -22.32
N GLY A 431 2.10 -14.05 -21.92
CA GLY A 431 1.84 -13.73 -20.52
C GLY A 431 2.02 -14.92 -19.58
N HIS A 432 1.61 -16.11 -20.02
CA HIS A 432 1.80 -17.37 -19.28
C HIS A 432 3.29 -17.70 -19.09
N GLU A 433 4.09 -17.65 -20.16
CA GLU A 433 5.51 -17.98 -20.07
C GLU A 433 6.28 -16.93 -19.25
N GLY A 434 5.92 -15.65 -19.38
CA GLY A 434 6.45 -14.59 -18.53
C GLY A 434 6.15 -14.82 -17.06
N ARG A 435 4.89 -15.12 -16.71
CA ARG A 435 4.49 -15.51 -15.34
C ARG A 435 5.30 -16.71 -14.86
N ARG A 436 5.41 -17.76 -15.68
CA ARG A 436 6.14 -18.99 -15.36
C ARG A 436 7.59 -18.72 -15.00
N THR A 437 8.28 -17.98 -15.85
CA THR A 437 9.69 -17.64 -15.66
C THR A 437 9.89 -16.81 -14.40
N THR A 438 9.06 -15.78 -14.19
CA THR A 438 9.13 -14.95 -12.99
C THR A 438 8.84 -15.76 -11.73
N LEU A 439 7.74 -16.51 -11.65
CA LEU A 439 7.43 -17.24 -10.42
C LEU A 439 8.50 -18.25 -10.05
N LEU A 440 9.10 -18.93 -11.02
CA LEU A 440 10.19 -19.87 -10.74
C LEU A 440 11.45 -19.16 -10.20
N SER A 441 11.71 -17.89 -10.52
CA SER A 441 12.83 -17.15 -9.93
C SER A 441 12.59 -16.81 -8.45
N TYR A 442 11.33 -16.63 -8.05
CA TYR A 442 10.94 -16.36 -6.65
C TYR A 442 10.80 -17.65 -5.85
N LEU A 443 9.98 -18.59 -6.31
CA LEU A 443 9.62 -19.80 -5.57
C LEU A 443 10.79 -20.78 -5.38
N ARG A 444 11.89 -20.64 -6.11
CA ARG A 444 13.12 -21.43 -5.90
C ARG A 444 13.91 -20.98 -4.67
N LYS A 445 13.67 -19.75 -4.20
CA LYS A 445 14.28 -19.20 -2.98
C LYS A 445 13.36 -19.52 -1.79
N PRO A 446 13.86 -19.53 -0.54
CA PRO A 446 12.97 -19.48 0.62
C PRO A 446 12.11 -18.22 0.60
N PRO A 447 10.90 -18.25 1.21
CA PRO A 447 10.17 -17.02 1.49
C PRO A 447 10.99 -16.13 2.42
N ASP A 448 10.89 -14.82 2.24
CA ASP A 448 11.60 -13.82 3.05
C ASP A 448 11.07 -13.76 4.49
N ASN A 449 9.77 -13.97 4.64
CA ASN A 449 9.05 -14.06 5.90
C ASN A 449 8.32 -15.40 6.02
N SER A 450 8.04 -15.87 7.25
CA SER A 450 7.19 -17.03 7.44
C SER A 450 5.77 -16.76 6.90
N PRO A 451 5.24 -17.56 5.95
CA PRO A 451 3.91 -17.35 5.39
C PRO A 451 2.83 -17.37 6.48
N GLY A 452 1.96 -16.36 6.49
CA GLY A 452 0.84 -16.29 7.43
C GLY A 452 0.37 -14.86 7.76
N PRO A 453 -0.53 -14.70 8.74
CA PRO A 453 -1.17 -13.42 9.05
C PRO A 453 -0.22 -12.26 9.38
N THR A 454 0.99 -12.56 9.86
CA THR A 454 2.00 -11.56 10.22
C THR A 454 2.91 -11.15 9.06
N SER A 455 2.77 -11.78 7.88
CA SER A 455 3.63 -11.54 6.73
C SER A 455 2.93 -10.74 5.62
N TYR A 456 1.95 -9.91 5.98
CA TYR A 456 1.21 -9.12 5.00
C TYR A 456 2.13 -8.12 4.31
N GLU A 457 2.40 -8.37 3.03
CA GLU A 457 3.13 -7.45 2.16
C GLU A 457 2.64 -7.57 0.72
N TRP A 458 2.06 -6.48 0.20
CA TRP A 458 1.51 -6.47 -1.16
C TRP A 458 2.62 -6.65 -2.19
N HIS A 459 2.51 -7.70 -2.99
CA HIS A 459 3.49 -8.03 -4.04
C HIS A 459 2.80 -8.62 -5.26
N SER A 460 3.14 -8.06 -6.43
CA SER A 460 2.64 -8.45 -7.76
C SER A 460 2.82 -9.95 -8.06
N VAL A 461 3.92 -10.54 -7.59
CA VAL A 461 4.24 -11.97 -7.72
C VAL A 461 3.10 -12.87 -7.21
N ASN A 462 2.41 -12.48 -6.13
CA ASN A 462 1.29 -13.25 -5.60
C ASN A 462 0.14 -13.40 -6.60
N LEU A 463 -0.20 -12.30 -7.29
CA LEU A 463 -1.29 -12.29 -8.27
C LEU A 463 -0.88 -12.95 -9.59
N MET A 464 0.38 -12.84 -9.97
CA MET A 464 0.95 -13.63 -11.07
C MET A 464 0.86 -15.14 -10.79
N LEU A 465 1.04 -15.55 -9.53
CA LEU A 465 0.82 -16.93 -9.09
C LEU A 465 -0.63 -17.35 -9.19
N ILE A 466 -1.55 -16.55 -8.66
CA ILE A 466 -2.97 -16.85 -8.78
C ILE A 466 -3.38 -16.99 -10.25
N ALA A 467 -2.90 -16.10 -11.13
CA ALA A 467 -3.16 -16.20 -12.56
C ALA A 467 -2.60 -17.49 -13.18
N MET A 468 -1.40 -17.91 -12.82
CA MET A 468 -0.84 -19.18 -13.29
C MET A 468 -1.63 -20.39 -12.81
N VAL A 469 -2.11 -20.37 -11.57
CA VAL A 469 -2.99 -21.45 -11.05
C VAL A 469 -4.30 -21.48 -11.83
N ILE A 470 -4.90 -20.31 -12.10
CA ILE A 470 -6.09 -20.19 -12.96
C ILE A 470 -5.83 -20.80 -14.34
N GLU A 471 -4.69 -20.47 -14.96
CA GLU A 471 -4.31 -20.99 -16.28
C GLU A 471 -4.12 -22.50 -16.29
N THR A 472 -3.39 -23.02 -15.31
CA THR A 472 -3.10 -24.46 -15.19
C THR A 472 -4.38 -25.27 -14.99
N VAL A 473 -5.29 -24.79 -14.13
CA VAL A 473 -6.55 -25.50 -13.85
C VAL A 473 -7.52 -25.39 -15.01
N ALA A 474 -7.63 -24.23 -15.66
CA ALA A 474 -8.57 -24.02 -16.75
C ALA A 474 -8.06 -24.54 -18.10
N GLY A 475 -6.75 -24.73 -18.28
CA GLY A 475 -6.13 -25.10 -19.55
C GLY A 475 -6.24 -24.00 -20.62
N SER A 476 -6.36 -22.74 -20.21
CA SER A 476 -6.55 -21.57 -21.07
C SER A 476 -5.85 -20.35 -20.46
N THR A 477 -5.60 -19.30 -21.25
CA THR A 477 -4.94 -18.10 -20.74
C THR A 477 -5.80 -17.40 -19.68
N TRP A 478 -5.15 -16.71 -18.74
CA TRP A 478 -5.82 -15.98 -17.67
C TRP A 478 -6.82 -14.94 -18.22
N GLU A 479 -6.51 -14.29 -19.33
CA GLU A 479 -7.38 -13.31 -19.99
C GLU A 479 -8.68 -13.97 -20.47
N THR A 480 -8.56 -15.15 -21.08
CA THR A 480 -9.72 -15.92 -21.58
C THR A 480 -10.60 -16.39 -20.43
N VAL A 481 -9.99 -16.89 -19.35
CA VAL A 481 -10.73 -17.36 -18.17
C VAL A 481 -11.39 -16.20 -17.44
N THR A 482 -10.68 -15.07 -17.27
CA THR A 482 -11.22 -13.86 -16.64
C THR A 482 -12.41 -13.32 -17.42
N LYS A 483 -12.32 -13.29 -18.76
CA LYS A 483 -13.46 -12.91 -19.58
C LYS A 483 -14.66 -13.85 -19.38
N ALA A 484 -14.44 -15.16 -19.43
CA ALA A 484 -15.51 -16.16 -19.34
C ALA A 484 -16.13 -16.29 -17.94
N GLU A 485 -15.35 -16.11 -16.87
CA GLU A 485 -15.78 -16.33 -15.48
C GLU A 485 -16.14 -15.04 -14.73
N LEU A 486 -15.76 -13.87 -15.25
CA LEU A 486 -16.03 -12.57 -14.62
C LEU A 486 -16.69 -11.57 -15.58
N PHE A 487 -16.06 -11.23 -16.71
CA PHE A 487 -16.56 -10.12 -17.54
C PHE A 487 -17.88 -10.47 -18.23
N ASP A 488 -17.96 -11.60 -18.92
CA ASP A 488 -19.17 -11.99 -19.65
C ASP A 488 -20.36 -12.25 -18.70
N PRO A 489 -20.21 -12.94 -17.53
CA PRO A 489 -21.30 -13.14 -16.59
C PRO A 489 -21.79 -11.87 -15.89
N LEU A 490 -20.93 -10.86 -15.75
CA LEU A 490 -21.28 -9.55 -15.19
C LEU A 490 -21.58 -8.50 -16.27
N GLU A 491 -21.66 -8.90 -17.54
CA GLU A 491 -21.94 -8.02 -18.68
C GLU A 491 -20.97 -6.83 -18.82
N MET A 492 -19.72 -7.01 -18.40
CA MET A 492 -18.65 -6.01 -18.44
C MET A 492 -17.94 -6.00 -19.81
N TYR A 493 -18.67 -5.66 -20.87
CA TYR A 493 -18.20 -5.79 -22.25
C TYR A 493 -17.19 -4.72 -22.71
N HIS A 494 -17.01 -3.65 -21.92
CA HIS A 494 -16.03 -2.59 -22.13
C HIS A 494 -14.86 -2.71 -21.15
N THR A 495 -14.58 -3.93 -20.68
CA THR A 495 -13.48 -4.26 -19.80
C THR A 495 -12.55 -5.25 -20.52
N GLY A 496 -11.24 -5.02 -20.42
CA GLY A 496 -10.25 -5.81 -21.13
C GLY A 496 -8.83 -5.62 -20.61
N PHE A 497 -7.84 -6.04 -21.39
CA PHE A 497 -6.45 -6.17 -20.94
C PHE A 497 -5.48 -5.37 -21.81
N GLY A 498 -4.49 -4.73 -21.18
CA GLY A 498 -3.41 -3.98 -21.81
C GLY A 498 -3.82 -2.63 -22.42
N GLN A 499 -2.89 -1.66 -22.47
CA GLN A 499 -3.21 -0.36 -23.08
C GLN A 499 -3.22 -0.38 -24.61
N ALA A 500 -2.34 -1.16 -25.23
CA ALA A 500 -2.04 -1.05 -26.66
C ALA A 500 -3.24 -1.34 -27.58
N ASP A 501 -4.14 -2.25 -27.19
CA ASP A 501 -5.17 -2.74 -28.10
C ASP A 501 -6.33 -1.78 -28.30
N HIS A 502 -6.69 -0.95 -27.31
CA HIS A 502 -7.80 0.00 -27.41
C HIS A 502 -7.39 1.39 -27.92
N ILE A 503 -6.08 1.67 -28.00
CA ILE A 503 -5.51 2.93 -28.47
C ILE A 503 -4.85 2.84 -29.85
N ARG A 504 -4.90 1.70 -30.56
CA ARG A 504 -4.20 1.49 -31.85
C ARG A 504 -4.50 2.56 -32.91
N ASN A 505 -5.63 3.26 -32.79
CA ASN A 505 -6.05 4.34 -33.68
C ASN A 505 -6.03 5.74 -33.01
N SER A 506 -5.49 5.86 -31.80
CA SER A 506 -5.34 7.12 -31.08
C SER A 506 -4.11 7.85 -31.60
N SER A 507 -4.24 9.14 -31.92
CA SER A 507 -3.10 10.00 -32.23
C SER A 507 -2.89 11.03 -31.14
N SER A 508 -1.67 11.58 -31.06
CA SER A 508 -1.34 12.67 -30.15
C SER A 508 -2.27 13.90 -30.32
N ALA A 509 -2.76 14.14 -31.53
CA ALA A 509 -3.66 15.25 -31.87
C ALA A 509 -5.14 14.92 -31.58
N ASN A 510 -5.54 13.67 -31.76
CA ASN A 510 -6.90 13.18 -31.57
C ASN A 510 -6.89 11.94 -30.66
N PRO A 511 -6.81 12.11 -29.33
CA PRO A 511 -6.84 10.99 -28.39
C PRO A 511 -8.24 10.36 -28.33
N THR A 512 -8.35 9.09 -28.71
CA THR A 512 -9.63 8.35 -28.69
C THR A 512 -9.96 7.82 -27.30
N GLN A 513 -8.97 7.75 -26.41
CA GLN A 513 -9.07 7.25 -25.04
C GLN A 513 -8.19 8.13 -24.11
N PRO A 514 -8.39 8.09 -22.79
CA PRO A 514 -7.54 8.77 -21.83
C PRO A 514 -6.10 8.29 -21.96
N TRP A 515 -5.18 9.24 -22.07
CA TRP A 515 -3.76 8.95 -22.05
C TRP A 515 -3.28 8.83 -20.60
N PRO A 516 -2.34 7.92 -20.31
CA PRO A 516 -1.61 7.91 -19.06
C PRO A 516 -0.74 9.16 -18.94
N HIS A 517 -0.52 9.63 -17.72
CA HIS A 517 0.40 10.74 -17.46
C HIS A 517 1.35 10.43 -16.31
N GLN A 518 2.56 10.97 -16.45
CA GLN A 518 3.59 10.97 -15.41
C GLN A 518 3.51 12.27 -14.60
N PRO A 519 3.59 12.21 -13.27
CA PRO A 519 3.71 13.41 -12.46
C PRO A 519 4.99 14.19 -12.85
N GLN A 520 4.96 15.51 -12.67
CA GLN A 520 6.10 16.39 -12.93
C GLN A 520 6.32 17.29 -11.70
N ALA A 521 7.58 17.44 -11.28
CA ALA A 521 7.91 18.30 -10.15
C ALA A 521 7.61 19.77 -10.51
N GLY A 522 6.73 20.41 -9.73
CA GLY A 522 6.41 21.84 -9.88
C GLY A 522 5.64 22.22 -11.15
N GLY A 523 5.08 21.26 -11.89
CA GLY A 523 4.41 21.50 -13.17
C GLY A 523 3.25 20.54 -13.45
N PRO A 524 2.48 20.78 -14.53
CA PRO A 524 1.41 19.89 -14.93
C PRO A 524 1.98 18.52 -15.35
N PRO A 525 1.21 17.44 -15.17
CA PRO A 525 1.67 16.10 -15.51
C PRO A 525 1.90 15.93 -17.02
N SER A 526 2.91 15.15 -17.38
CA SER A 526 3.32 14.95 -18.78
C SER A 526 2.61 13.74 -19.39
N PRO A 527 2.00 13.87 -20.59
CA PRO A 527 1.32 12.74 -21.23
C PRO A 527 2.33 11.71 -21.74
N SER A 528 2.10 10.45 -21.40
CA SER A 528 2.86 9.31 -21.91
C SER A 528 2.17 8.74 -23.14
N ASN A 529 2.93 8.45 -24.20
CA ASN A 529 2.38 7.80 -25.39
C ASN A 529 1.97 6.37 -25.02
N PRO A 530 0.68 6.02 -25.01
CA PRO A 530 0.27 4.73 -24.51
C PRO A 530 0.64 3.55 -25.43
N ALA A 531 1.05 3.83 -26.68
CA ALA A 531 1.63 2.84 -27.59
C ALA A 531 3.15 2.64 -27.42
N ALA A 532 3.82 3.43 -26.56
CA ALA A 532 5.26 3.30 -26.34
C ALA A 532 5.58 2.12 -25.41
N ARG A 533 6.69 1.43 -25.69
CA ARG A 533 7.23 0.37 -24.82
C ARG A 533 7.44 0.92 -23.41
N GLY A 534 6.98 0.18 -22.40
CA GLY A 534 7.13 0.56 -20.99
C GLY A 534 6.05 1.51 -20.44
N THR A 535 5.08 1.94 -21.26
CA THR A 535 3.95 2.75 -20.75
C THR A 535 2.84 1.90 -20.12
N SER A 536 2.73 0.64 -20.55
CA SER A 536 1.85 -0.37 -19.96
C SER A 536 2.69 -1.55 -19.53
N ASN A 537 2.32 -2.19 -18.43
CA ASN A 537 3.01 -3.38 -17.96
C ASN A 537 2.90 -4.56 -18.95
N PRO A 538 3.90 -5.46 -18.97
CA PRO A 538 3.90 -6.60 -19.86
C PRO A 538 2.76 -7.58 -19.52
N PRO A 539 2.32 -8.43 -20.47
CA PRO A 539 1.19 -9.34 -20.27
C PRO A 539 1.29 -10.25 -19.04
N ALA A 540 2.51 -10.57 -18.61
CA ALA A 540 2.74 -11.35 -17.40
C ALA A 540 2.18 -10.68 -16.14
N LEU A 541 2.23 -9.35 -16.07
CA LEU A 541 1.82 -8.51 -14.93
C LEU A 541 0.35 -8.04 -15.00
N TRP A 542 -0.36 -8.28 -16.11
CA TRP A 542 -1.75 -7.83 -16.25
C TRP A 542 -2.72 -8.30 -15.16
N PRO A 543 -2.58 -9.49 -14.54
CA PRO A 543 -3.39 -9.88 -13.39
C PRO A 543 -3.30 -8.93 -12.19
N CYS A 544 -2.22 -8.15 -12.10
CA CYS A 544 -1.96 -7.20 -11.02
C CYS A 544 -2.56 -5.83 -11.32
N ASP A 545 -2.34 -5.31 -12.54
CA ASP A 545 -2.62 -3.91 -12.87
C ASP A 545 -2.97 -3.64 -14.35
N GLY A 546 -3.06 -4.67 -15.19
CA GLY A 546 -3.23 -4.52 -16.64
C GLY A 546 -4.65 -4.53 -17.16
N ILE A 547 -5.67 -4.51 -16.29
CA ILE A 547 -7.07 -4.38 -16.71
C ILE A 547 -7.40 -2.90 -16.95
N TYR A 548 -8.15 -2.65 -18.02
CA TYR A 548 -8.86 -1.39 -18.23
C TYR A 548 -10.37 -1.63 -18.19
N SER A 549 -11.13 -0.60 -17.83
CA SER A 549 -12.58 -0.69 -17.78
C SER A 549 -13.24 0.67 -18.02
N SER A 550 -14.50 0.64 -18.47
CA SER A 550 -15.36 1.82 -18.47
C SER A 550 -16.00 2.02 -17.08
N LEU A 551 -16.42 3.25 -16.77
CA LEU A 551 -17.09 3.51 -15.50
C LEU A 551 -18.40 2.72 -15.35
N PRO A 552 -19.27 2.58 -16.38
CA PRO A 552 -20.46 1.74 -16.31
C PRO A 552 -20.17 0.27 -15.94
N ASP A 553 -19.15 -0.35 -16.54
CA ASP A 553 -18.77 -1.72 -16.23
C ASP A 553 -18.28 -1.84 -14.78
N LEU A 554 -17.44 -0.89 -14.33
CA LEU A 554 -17.00 -0.83 -12.94
C LEU A 554 -18.17 -0.66 -11.97
N CYS A 555 -19.22 0.10 -12.33
CA CYS A 555 -20.41 0.19 -11.49
C CYS A 555 -21.05 -1.17 -11.26
N THR A 556 -21.10 -2.04 -12.27
CA THR A 556 -21.60 -3.41 -12.12
C THR A 556 -20.73 -4.22 -11.17
N PHE A 557 -19.40 -4.12 -11.30
CA PHE A 557 -18.47 -4.79 -10.40
C PHE A 557 -18.55 -4.28 -8.95
N LEU A 558 -18.69 -2.97 -8.75
CA LEU A 558 -18.92 -2.36 -7.43
C LEU A 558 -20.24 -2.79 -6.83
N ARG A 559 -21.31 -2.91 -7.64
CA ARG A 559 -22.61 -3.41 -7.20
C ARG A 559 -22.50 -4.86 -6.74
N PHE A 560 -21.74 -5.69 -7.45
CA PHE A 560 -21.40 -7.03 -7.00
C PHE A 560 -20.69 -6.97 -5.65
N TYR A 561 -19.64 -6.14 -5.49
CA TYR A 561 -18.91 -6.01 -4.23
C TYR A 561 -19.76 -5.46 -3.06
N LEU A 562 -20.81 -4.69 -3.36
CA LEU A 562 -21.70 -4.10 -2.37
C LEU A 562 -22.79 -5.06 -1.87
N TYR A 563 -23.34 -5.91 -2.75
CA TYR A 563 -24.50 -6.75 -2.41
C TYR A 563 -24.24 -8.26 -2.50
N GLY A 564 -23.32 -8.68 -3.36
CA GLY A 564 -23.06 -10.09 -3.64
C GLY A 564 -24.36 -10.88 -3.89
N PRO A 565 -24.48 -12.12 -3.38
CA PRO A 565 -25.62 -13.00 -3.65
C PRO A 565 -26.93 -12.55 -2.97
N SER A 566 -26.93 -11.45 -2.21
CA SER A 566 -28.19 -10.84 -1.73
C SER A 566 -28.94 -10.10 -2.83
N ASP A 567 -28.24 -9.68 -3.90
CA ASP A 567 -28.85 -9.21 -5.13
C ASP A 567 -29.16 -10.42 -6.03
N ALA A 568 -30.41 -10.52 -6.50
CA ALA A 568 -30.85 -11.59 -7.38
C ALA A 568 -29.99 -11.73 -8.64
N SER A 569 -29.41 -10.63 -9.11
CA SER A 569 -28.53 -10.58 -10.29
C SER A 569 -27.23 -11.37 -10.09
N PHE A 570 -26.76 -11.54 -8.84
CA PHE A 570 -25.49 -12.22 -8.53
C PHE A 570 -25.68 -13.52 -7.77
N GLN A 571 -26.93 -13.95 -7.53
CA GLN A 571 -27.22 -15.16 -6.76
C GLN A 571 -26.65 -16.43 -7.41
N SER A 572 -26.60 -16.48 -8.75
CA SER A 572 -25.96 -17.55 -9.51
C SER A 572 -24.48 -17.30 -9.82
N PHE A 573 -23.96 -16.11 -9.50
CA PHE A 573 -22.59 -15.73 -9.80
C PHE A 573 -21.60 -16.19 -8.72
N LEU A 574 -21.96 -16.16 -7.44
CA LEU A 574 -21.09 -16.72 -6.40
C LEU A 574 -21.94 -17.21 -5.22
N SER A 575 -21.67 -18.42 -4.71
CA SER A 575 -22.43 -18.90 -3.55
C SER A 575 -22.24 -18.01 -2.32
N PRO A 576 -23.20 -18.00 -1.38
CA PRO A 576 -23.05 -17.25 -0.12
C PRO A 576 -21.81 -17.60 0.69
N ALA A 577 -21.32 -18.84 0.60
CA ALA A 577 -20.11 -19.28 1.29
C ALA A 577 -18.86 -18.67 0.65
N SER A 578 -18.72 -18.79 -0.68
CA SER A 578 -17.59 -18.23 -1.42
C SER A 578 -17.58 -16.71 -1.38
N TRP A 579 -18.74 -16.08 -1.44
CA TRP A 579 -18.90 -14.64 -1.22
C TRP A 579 -18.38 -14.19 0.14
N LYS A 580 -18.73 -14.94 1.19
CA LYS A 580 -18.28 -14.66 2.56
C LYS A 580 -16.77 -14.84 2.70
N SER A 581 -16.17 -15.84 2.05
CA SER A 581 -14.72 -15.99 2.02
C SER A 581 -14.05 -14.80 1.29
N LEU A 582 -14.62 -14.36 0.17
CA LEU A 582 -14.08 -13.26 -0.62
C LEU A 582 -14.10 -11.93 0.14
N THR A 583 -15.17 -11.63 0.88
CA THR A 583 -15.40 -10.29 1.44
C THR A 583 -15.08 -10.14 2.93
N ARG A 584 -14.76 -11.23 3.64
CA ARG A 584 -14.30 -11.14 5.03
C ARG A 584 -12.77 -11.06 5.10
N PRO A 585 -12.22 -10.36 6.10
CA PRO A 585 -10.78 -10.38 6.32
C PRO A 585 -10.30 -11.80 6.59
N VAL A 586 -9.12 -12.10 6.08
CA VAL A 586 -8.39 -13.31 6.47
C VAL A 586 -8.08 -13.23 7.96
N GLN A 587 -8.22 -14.35 8.66
CA GLN A 587 -8.09 -14.42 10.10
C GLN A 587 -6.75 -13.81 10.58
N GLY A 588 -6.82 -12.86 11.52
CA GLY A 588 -5.65 -12.18 12.06
C GLY A 588 -5.15 -10.99 11.22
N THR A 589 -5.89 -10.58 10.19
CA THR A 589 -5.54 -9.46 9.30
C THR A 589 -6.73 -8.54 9.05
N SER A 590 -6.49 -7.40 8.41
CA SER A 590 -7.54 -6.51 7.87
C SER A 590 -7.81 -6.74 6.38
N ILE A 591 -6.97 -7.50 5.66
CA ILE A 591 -7.10 -7.74 4.23
C ILE A 591 -8.12 -8.85 3.95
N THR A 592 -9.03 -8.62 3.02
CA THR A 592 -9.97 -9.62 2.51
C THR A 592 -9.35 -10.40 1.36
N LEU A 593 -9.87 -11.60 1.05
CA LEU A 593 -9.45 -12.31 -0.17
C LEU A 593 -9.83 -11.55 -1.44
N GLY A 594 -10.83 -10.69 -1.37
CA GLY A 594 -11.15 -9.74 -2.44
C GLY A 594 -10.11 -8.65 -2.62
N GLN A 595 -9.00 -8.64 -1.87
CA GLN A 595 -7.94 -7.63 -1.96
C GLN A 595 -8.38 -6.23 -1.51
N LEU A 596 -9.41 -6.16 -0.67
CA LEU A 596 -9.82 -4.92 0.00
C LEU A 596 -9.43 -4.97 1.47
N ILE A 597 -8.93 -3.85 1.99
CA ILE A 597 -8.59 -3.64 3.39
C ILE A 597 -9.85 -3.19 4.14
N GLN A 598 -10.24 -3.93 5.17
CA GLN A 598 -11.29 -3.54 6.09
C GLN A 598 -10.80 -2.46 7.05
N CYS A 599 -11.59 -1.41 7.20
CA CYS A 599 -11.37 -0.35 8.17
C CYS A 599 -12.70 0.15 8.73
N THR A 600 -12.62 1.00 9.76
CA THR A 600 -13.80 1.67 10.34
C THR A 600 -13.80 3.13 9.90
N ARG A 601 -14.97 3.62 9.45
CA ARG A 601 -15.16 5.01 9.02
C ARG A 601 -16.49 5.56 9.54
N ASN A 602 -16.44 6.76 10.11
CA ASN A 602 -17.64 7.44 10.62
C ASN A 602 -18.67 7.68 9.50
N TRP A 603 -18.22 8.07 8.31
CA TRP A 603 -19.11 8.29 7.16
C TRP A 603 -19.76 6.99 6.66
N ALA A 604 -19.11 5.84 6.87
CA ALA A 604 -19.63 4.52 6.54
C ALA A 604 -20.57 3.96 7.61
N LYS A 605 -20.71 4.64 8.76
CA LYS A 605 -21.48 4.17 9.93
C LYS A 605 -21.01 2.81 10.47
N GLY A 606 -19.71 2.53 10.37
CA GLY A 606 -19.15 1.26 10.78
C GLY A 606 -18.05 0.82 9.84
N SER A 607 -18.16 -0.40 9.31
CA SER A 607 -17.15 -0.99 8.46
C SER A 607 -17.19 -0.38 7.06
N ALA A 608 -16.00 -0.18 6.50
CA ALA A 608 -15.80 0.02 5.08
C ALA A 608 -14.66 -0.89 4.63
N THR A 609 -14.67 -1.27 3.36
CA THR A 609 -13.55 -1.95 2.73
C THR A 609 -13.04 -1.10 1.58
N THR A 610 -11.72 -1.05 1.38
CA THR A 610 -11.11 -0.19 0.38
C THR A 610 -9.91 -0.85 -0.28
N THR A 611 -9.67 -0.49 -1.53
CA THR A 611 -8.40 -0.74 -2.20
C THR A 611 -8.09 0.46 -3.07
N GLY A 612 -6.82 0.79 -3.21
CA GLY A 612 -6.38 1.98 -3.94
C GLY A 612 -4.91 1.91 -4.25
N GLY A 613 -4.51 2.61 -5.30
CA GLY A 613 -3.15 2.55 -5.80
C GLY A 613 -3.05 3.07 -7.21
N GLN A 614 -2.03 2.60 -7.91
CA GLN A 614 -1.59 3.15 -9.18
C GLN A 614 -1.05 2.06 -10.09
N GLY A 615 -0.93 2.39 -11.36
CA GLY A 615 -0.23 1.57 -12.34
C GLY A 615 -0.55 2.03 -13.74
N CYS A 616 0.38 1.78 -14.66
CA CYS A 616 0.18 2.06 -16.07
C CYS A 616 -0.18 3.54 -16.36
N GLY A 617 0.25 4.49 -15.52
CA GLY A 617 -0.03 5.92 -15.66
C GLY A 617 -1.42 6.38 -15.21
N PHE A 618 -2.11 5.55 -14.42
CA PHE A 618 -3.40 5.84 -13.80
C PHE A 618 -3.31 5.61 -12.28
N ALA A 619 -4.25 6.22 -11.55
CA ALA A 619 -4.46 5.96 -10.14
C ALA A 619 -5.95 5.76 -9.85
N ALA A 620 -6.28 4.83 -8.95
CA ALA A 620 -7.65 4.52 -8.58
C ALA A 620 -7.81 4.37 -7.06
N SER A 621 -9.00 4.71 -6.56
CA SER A 621 -9.44 4.51 -5.18
C SER A 621 -10.85 3.94 -5.19
N LEU A 622 -11.04 2.77 -4.58
CA LEU A 622 -12.30 2.05 -4.50
C LEU A 622 -12.70 1.89 -3.03
N TRP A 623 -13.98 2.13 -2.74
CA TRP A 623 -14.56 1.96 -1.42
C TRP A 623 -15.90 1.25 -1.49
N VAL A 624 -16.15 0.37 -0.52
CA VAL A 624 -17.43 -0.31 -0.32
C VAL A 624 -17.84 -0.15 1.14
N ALA A 625 -19.03 0.40 1.36
CA ALA A 625 -19.62 0.67 2.68
C ALA A 625 -21.04 0.07 2.75
N PRO A 626 -21.16 -1.23 3.09
CA PRO A 626 -22.44 -1.94 3.10
C PRO A 626 -23.50 -1.34 4.03
N GLU A 627 -23.11 -0.79 5.18
CA GLU A 627 -24.00 -0.26 6.22
C GLU A 627 -24.78 0.98 5.76
N ILE A 628 -24.23 1.75 4.82
CA ILE A 628 -24.93 2.84 4.14
C ILE A 628 -25.39 2.46 2.73
N GLY A 629 -25.15 1.21 2.32
CA GLY A 629 -25.51 0.68 1.01
C GLY A 629 -24.84 1.43 -0.13
N LYS A 630 -23.57 1.84 0.00
CA LYS A 630 -22.86 2.57 -1.05
C LYS A 630 -21.49 1.99 -1.36
N ALA A 631 -21.11 2.07 -2.63
CA ALA A 631 -19.74 1.87 -3.07
C ALA A 631 -19.36 3.01 -4.01
N PHE A 632 -18.09 3.35 -4.09
CA PHE A 632 -17.61 4.35 -5.04
C PHE A 632 -16.22 4.01 -5.55
N VAL A 633 -15.96 4.42 -6.80
CA VAL A 633 -14.66 4.31 -7.44
C VAL A 633 -14.29 5.68 -8.01
N CYS A 634 -13.04 6.09 -7.78
CA CYS A 634 -12.47 7.34 -8.25
C CYS A 634 -11.19 7.04 -9.00
N ILE A 635 -11.04 7.55 -10.21
CA ILE A 635 -9.92 7.25 -11.11
C ILE A 635 -9.36 8.55 -11.67
N THR A 636 -8.05 8.66 -11.74
CA THR A 636 -7.34 9.73 -12.43
C THR A 636 -6.41 9.14 -13.49
N ASN A 637 -6.13 9.91 -14.53
CA ASN A 637 -5.19 9.52 -15.59
C ASN A 637 -3.76 10.02 -15.32
N VAL A 638 -3.37 10.03 -14.05
CA VAL A 638 -2.02 10.34 -13.58
C VAL A 638 -1.65 9.29 -12.53
N GLU A 639 -0.44 8.76 -12.61
CA GLU A 639 0.10 7.94 -11.53
C GLU A 639 0.91 8.78 -10.52
N GLY A 640 1.60 8.11 -9.62
CA GLY A 640 2.35 8.68 -8.51
C GLY A 640 1.45 9.14 -7.36
N GLU A 641 2.11 9.67 -6.33
CA GLU A 641 1.46 10.22 -5.14
C GLU A 641 0.43 11.30 -5.46
N VAL A 642 0.64 12.07 -6.54
CA VAL A 642 -0.30 13.11 -6.98
C VAL A 642 -1.61 12.49 -7.48
N GLY A 643 -1.52 11.47 -8.33
CA GLY A 643 -2.69 10.79 -8.89
C GLY A 643 -3.50 10.08 -7.81
N THR A 644 -2.83 9.36 -6.91
CA THR A 644 -3.47 8.64 -5.80
C THR A 644 -4.12 9.60 -4.82
N ALA A 645 -3.43 10.68 -4.42
CA ALA A 645 -4.00 11.69 -3.54
C ALA A 645 -5.25 12.35 -4.11
N VAL A 646 -5.29 12.62 -5.43
CA VAL A 646 -6.48 13.20 -6.07
C VAL A 646 -7.62 12.18 -6.17
N ALA A 647 -7.31 10.91 -6.45
CA ALA A 647 -8.31 9.84 -6.42
C ALA A 647 -8.94 9.69 -5.02
N ASP A 648 -8.13 9.76 -3.96
CA ASP A 648 -8.59 9.70 -2.57
C ASP A 648 -9.39 10.95 -2.16
N GLU A 649 -8.97 12.14 -2.60
CA GLU A 649 -9.73 13.38 -2.38
C GLU A 649 -11.11 13.30 -3.05
N ALA A 650 -11.18 12.78 -4.28
CA ALA A 650 -12.43 12.53 -4.98
C ALA A 650 -13.32 11.51 -4.24
N ALA A 651 -12.72 10.45 -3.70
CA ALA A 651 -13.41 9.47 -2.86
C ALA A 651 -14.00 10.12 -1.60
N ILE A 652 -13.26 10.98 -0.90
CA ILE A 652 -13.77 11.74 0.25
C ILE A 652 -14.94 12.64 -0.14
N LEU A 653 -14.90 13.28 -1.30
CA LEU A 653 -16.02 14.08 -1.80
C LEU A 653 -17.27 13.23 -2.00
N CYS A 654 -17.13 12.00 -2.52
CA CYS A 654 -18.24 11.07 -2.72
C CYS A 654 -18.95 10.71 -1.41
N THR A 655 -18.23 10.61 -0.29
CA THR A 655 -18.83 10.25 1.01
C THR A 655 -19.90 11.22 1.50
N ARG A 656 -19.94 12.44 0.93
CA ARG A 656 -20.89 13.51 1.30
C ARG A 656 -22.22 13.41 0.54
N PHE A 657 -22.32 12.51 -0.43
CA PHE A 657 -23.45 12.33 -1.33
C PHE A 657 -23.95 10.90 -1.23
#